data_AF-A0A849A8L7-F1
#
_entry.id   AF-A0A849A8L7-F1
#
_cell.length_a   1.000
_cell.length_b   1.000
_cell.length_c   1.000
_cell.angle_alpha   90.00
_cell.angle_beta   90.00
_cell.angle_gamma   90.00
#
_symmetry.space_group_name_H-M   'P 1'
#
loop_
_entity.id
_entity.type
_entity.pdbx_description
1 polymer ?
#
loop_
_entity_poly.entity_id
_entity_poly.type
_entity_poly.pdbx_seq_one_letter_code
_entity_poly.pdbx_strand_id
1 'polypeptide(L)'
;MAAALGLSLVVGTVLAPAGTAQAAPAAAKGAPSATAAAGWSTAPAMAATKRLLGDVAAARFVFVAEQPAQPGVDSYRVAAQRGRILIGGNSPAVLVRGLNAYLTEVAKVEISWNGDSLGANPRLPLPTKEITGKANAKNRYIFNDTDDGYTGAYRGWDEWQRTIDVLALHGVNEVFVPVGTEAVYLDTFTKFGYSKAEMLSWIPQAAHQPWWLLQNISSFPSPISETVLNQRAALGKQIVGRLDELGMKAVLPGYFGTVPDNFAARNPGAKTVPQGLWCAVQRPDWLDPTNAVLAAVAKEFYAASKARLGTAGLYKMDLLHEGGRAGDVNVAAASKAVQASLETARPGALWAILGWQNNPLATTLNAVDKSKMLIVDGISDRYNNLNRETQWQGTPYAFGSIWNFGGHTTMGANIGVWNQRYWAWKSKAGSALDGIAVMPEGSDNNPVAFEFLTDLAWAEGPADLTDWYTQYAQRRYGGTDANAAAAWNILASTAYNTPSGTWSEAQDSLFTAQPSLTVTHAATWSPGQMRYDAAAFAAALPKLLAVDPKLRNSSAYRYDLMDVSRQVLANTSREMLPQIKKAYDAKDLTEFRLLTERWIGAMRLLDTVTGSNAQTMLGPWLAQTDQWGASEAERRELRTDSKLLLTVWLNRTGSVDGQLKDYANREWSGLISGYYLPRWQAYFDSLDAALVSGSSPKPIDWFAMGDAWAKGQQHRHTAHHPVRRHQQARCSGGGVRLRRRPARRGRPAGRPQLPQRLRPDHGDRVGAQSQPAHRSHPAHPRTAAARRRHRRAAHPGTRRRVRRRHRDGQLPVDYRPAGEPAGQGHRHGAGHRGAGGQQPVGAQQRLDRVVGRRSGRRHPLPVRPAVPVVHRRSRAVGARHEQRRGRGRRRRAAGARRRHLREGLGYQLGREGRVLPGRAVQPVHRGGRHRRQHEQAGCRR
;
A
#
# COMPACT_ATOMS: atom_id res chain seq x y z
N MET A 1 31.03 -25.83 64.51
CA MET A 1 32.47 -26.10 64.77
C MET A 1 33.24 -25.24 63.79
N ALA A 2 33.75 -24.07 64.22
CA ALA A 2 34.98 -23.85 64.99
C ALA A 2 36.19 -23.74 64.02
N ALA A 3 36.73 -22.56 63.68
CA ALA A 3 37.36 -21.47 64.47
C ALA A 3 38.86 -21.73 64.76
N ALA A 4 39.79 -20.76 64.74
CA ALA A 4 39.81 -19.38 64.19
C ALA A 4 41.27 -18.82 64.21
N LEU A 5 41.53 -17.67 63.54
CA LEU A 5 42.75 -16.80 63.61
C LEU A 5 44.05 -17.42 63.02
N GLY A 6 45.05 -16.67 62.51
CA GLY A 6 45.10 -15.25 62.07
C GLY A 6 46.53 -14.67 61.93
N LEU A 7 46.83 -13.94 60.83
CA LEU A 7 48.01 -13.04 60.56
C LEU A 7 49.43 -13.69 60.57
N SER A 8 50.51 -13.18 59.92
CA SER A 8 50.73 -11.94 59.13
C SER A 8 51.89 -12.03 58.10
N LEU A 9 51.93 -11.05 57.18
CA LEU A 9 52.91 -10.61 56.14
C LEU A 9 54.37 -11.16 56.09
N VAL A 10 54.94 -11.22 54.86
CA VAL A 10 55.99 -10.28 54.33
C VAL A 10 56.20 -10.39 52.79
N VAL A 11 56.69 -9.28 52.21
CA VAL A 11 57.15 -8.98 50.81
C VAL A 11 57.85 -10.16 50.07
N GLY A 12 57.79 -10.34 48.74
CA GLY A 12 57.17 -9.55 47.64
C GLY A 12 58.14 -9.38 46.45
N THR A 13 57.86 -9.99 45.29
CA THR A 13 58.79 -10.12 44.14
C THR A 13 58.44 -9.24 42.93
N VAL A 14 59.49 -8.79 42.22
CA VAL A 14 59.41 -8.11 40.92
C VAL A 14 60.24 -8.90 39.90
N LEU A 15 59.69 -9.16 38.71
CA LEU A 15 60.41 -9.67 37.55
C LEU A 15 60.18 -8.74 36.36
N ALA A 16 61.27 -8.35 35.69
CA ALA A 16 61.26 -7.37 34.60
C ALA A 16 61.19 -8.04 33.22
N PRO A 17 60.61 -7.38 32.19
CA PRO A 17 60.46 -7.97 30.86
C PRO A 17 61.70 -7.78 29.98
N ALA A 18 62.04 -8.81 29.21
CA ALA A 18 62.91 -8.70 28.03
C ALA A 18 62.03 -8.57 26.76
N GLY A 19 62.36 -7.63 25.89
CA GLY A 19 61.55 -7.34 24.69
C GLY A 19 61.97 -8.13 23.45
N THR A 20 61.00 -8.52 22.63
CA THR A 20 61.21 -8.96 21.24
C THR A 20 60.31 -8.15 20.30
N ALA A 21 60.79 -7.85 19.10
CA ALA A 21 60.09 -6.98 18.16
C ALA A 21 58.83 -7.67 17.61
N GLN A 22 57.66 -7.10 17.92
CA GLN A 22 56.38 -7.70 17.53
C GLN A 22 56.04 -7.32 16.08
N ALA A 23 56.04 -8.33 15.19
CA ALA A 23 55.70 -8.13 13.79
C ALA A 23 54.24 -7.64 13.64
N ALA A 24 54.03 -6.63 12.78
CA ALA A 24 52.69 -6.12 12.52
C ALA A 24 51.83 -7.22 11.86
N PRO A 25 50.57 -7.44 12.30
CA PRO A 25 49.70 -8.44 11.68
C PRO A 25 49.40 -8.02 10.24
N ALA A 26 49.85 -8.82 9.28
CA ALA A 26 49.57 -8.58 7.87
C ALA A 26 48.06 -8.61 7.64
N ALA A 27 47.50 -7.51 7.12
CA ALA A 27 46.08 -7.43 6.79
C ALA A 27 45.74 -8.43 5.68
N ALA A 28 45.16 -9.57 6.07
CA ALA A 28 44.82 -10.65 5.16
C ALA A 28 43.81 -10.18 4.12
N LYS A 29 44.29 -9.94 2.89
CA LYS A 29 43.45 -9.77 1.71
C LYS A 29 42.86 -11.13 1.34
N GLY A 30 41.81 -11.53 2.04
CA GLY A 30 41.01 -12.69 1.67
C GLY A 30 40.61 -12.57 0.20
N ALA A 31 40.91 -13.59 -0.60
CA ALA A 31 40.34 -13.69 -1.93
C ALA A 31 38.81 -13.84 -1.79
N PRO A 32 38.00 -13.18 -2.65
CA PRO A 32 36.56 -13.33 -2.62
C PRO A 32 36.19 -14.80 -2.84
N SER A 33 35.16 -15.30 -2.15
CA SER A 33 34.84 -16.73 -2.15
C SER A 33 34.57 -17.25 -3.56
N ALA A 34 35.16 -18.40 -3.90
CA ALA A 34 35.09 -19.00 -5.23
C ALA A 34 33.88 -19.96 -5.33
N THR A 35 32.70 -19.39 -5.49
CA THR A 35 31.47 -20.12 -5.84
C THR A 35 31.54 -20.64 -7.29
N ALA A 36 30.86 -21.76 -7.55
CA ALA A 36 30.83 -22.37 -8.88
C ALA A 36 30.02 -21.50 -9.86
N ALA A 37 30.57 -21.22 -11.05
CA ALA A 37 29.91 -20.44 -12.08
C ALA A 37 28.69 -21.18 -12.67
N ALA A 38 27.65 -20.44 -13.02
CA ALA A 38 26.43 -20.96 -13.64
C ALA A 38 26.30 -20.52 -15.10
N GLY A 39 25.62 -21.34 -15.92
CA GLY A 39 25.51 -21.16 -17.37
C GLY A 39 24.41 -20.20 -17.86
N TRP A 40 23.84 -19.36 -16.99
CA TRP A 40 22.75 -18.44 -17.34
C TRP A 40 23.24 -16.99 -17.51
N SER A 41 22.46 -16.17 -18.23
CA SER A 41 22.88 -14.82 -18.64
C SER A 41 22.66 -13.77 -17.55
N THR A 42 23.70 -13.00 -17.22
CA THR A 42 23.62 -11.84 -16.31
C THR A 42 23.11 -10.56 -16.99
N ALA A 43 22.88 -10.59 -18.32
CA ALA A 43 22.45 -9.42 -19.09
C ALA A 43 21.14 -8.76 -18.61
N PRO A 44 20.10 -9.50 -18.16
CA PRO A 44 18.85 -8.88 -17.67
C PRO A 44 19.03 -8.03 -16.40
N ALA A 45 19.99 -8.38 -15.55
CA ALA A 45 20.38 -7.60 -14.36
C ALA A 45 21.21 -6.36 -14.74
N MET A 46 22.12 -6.49 -15.72
CA MET A 46 22.84 -5.34 -16.28
C MET A 46 21.89 -4.35 -16.98
N ALA A 47 20.85 -4.85 -17.67
CA ALA A 47 19.81 -4.02 -18.29
C ALA A 47 18.99 -3.24 -17.24
N ALA A 48 18.61 -3.88 -16.13
CA ALA A 48 17.98 -3.19 -14.99
C ALA A 48 18.92 -2.10 -14.44
N THR A 49 20.17 -2.46 -14.14
CA THR A 49 21.20 -1.56 -13.61
C THR A 49 21.42 -0.32 -14.48
N LYS A 50 21.40 -0.48 -15.81
CA LYS A 50 21.50 0.62 -16.79
C LYS A 50 20.31 1.58 -16.71
N ARG A 51 19.09 1.10 -16.53
CA ARG A 51 17.89 1.96 -16.36
C ARG A 51 17.84 2.63 -15.00
N LEU A 52 18.24 1.92 -13.95
CA LEU A 52 18.24 2.39 -12.56
C LEU A 52 19.32 3.44 -12.28
N LEU A 53 20.52 3.31 -12.87
CA LEU A 53 21.69 4.15 -12.54
C LEU A 53 22.29 4.92 -13.74
N GLY A 54 21.90 4.59 -14.98
CA GLY A 54 22.55 5.08 -16.21
C GLY A 54 23.82 4.31 -16.58
N ASP A 55 24.16 4.29 -17.87
CA ASP A 55 25.27 3.49 -18.42
C ASP A 55 26.63 3.73 -17.76
N VAL A 56 26.97 4.99 -17.45
CA VAL A 56 28.26 5.38 -16.86
C VAL A 56 28.43 4.83 -15.45
N ALA A 57 27.33 4.74 -14.69
CA ALA A 57 27.31 4.11 -13.38
C ALA A 57 27.30 2.58 -13.50
N ALA A 58 26.46 2.03 -14.38
CA ALA A 58 26.36 0.59 -14.65
C ALA A 58 27.70 -0.04 -15.06
N ALA A 59 28.54 0.68 -15.80
CA ALA A 59 29.90 0.26 -16.17
C ALA A 59 30.86 0.02 -14.99
N ARG A 60 30.52 0.43 -13.76
CA ARG A 60 31.28 0.11 -12.54
C ARG A 60 31.04 -1.30 -12.03
N PHE A 61 29.97 -1.96 -12.47
CA PHE A 61 29.53 -3.26 -11.96
C PHE A 61 29.96 -4.42 -12.86
N VAL A 62 30.20 -5.58 -12.24
CA VAL A 62 30.46 -6.86 -12.89
C VAL A 62 29.55 -7.89 -12.24
N PHE A 63 28.59 -8.39 -13.00
CA PHE A 63 27.68 -9.44 -12.54
C PHE A 63 28.23 -10.83 -12.88
N VAL A 64 28.20 -11.74 -11.91
CA VAL A 64 28.62 -13.14 -12.06
C VAL A 64 27.44 -14.05 -11.81
N ALA A 65 27.18 -14.97 -12.74
CA ALA A 65 26.19 -16.02 -12.56
C ALA A 65 26.79 -17.14 -11.69
N GLU A 66 26.18 -17.42 -10.55
CA GLU A 66 26.70 -18.37 -9.56
C GLU A 66 25.66 -19.47 -9.27
N GLN A 67 26.13 -20.67 -8.93
CA GLN A 67 25.26 -21.74 -8.44
C GLN A 67 24.85 -21.46 -6.98
N PRO A 68 23.58 -21.69 -6.59
CA PRO A 68 23.15 -21.46 -5.22
C PRO A 68 23.83 -22.48 -4.28
N ALA A 69 24.38 -21.99 -3.15
CA ALA A 69 25.06 -22.84 -2.17
C ALA A 69 24.13 -23.87 -1.49
N GLN A 70 22.80 -23.66 -1.56
CA GLN A 70 21.77 -24.60 -1.15
C GLN A 70 20.64 -24.59 -2.20
N PRO A 71 20.21 -25.74 -2.75
CA PRO A 71 19.18 -25.77 -3.79
C PRO A 71 17.89 -25.06 -3.37
N GLY A 72 17.37 -24.19 -4.24
CA GLY A 72 16.14 -23.43 -4.00
C GLY A 72 16.27 -22.25 -3.02
N VAL A 73 17.46 -21.93 -2.52
CA VAL A 73 17.69 -20.76 -1.65
C VAL A 73 18.42 -19.66 -2.39
N ASP A 74 17.77 -18.50 -2.47
CA ASP A 74 18.35 -17.31 -3.10
C ASP A 74 19.47 -16.72 -2.23
N SER A 75 20.58 -16.34 -2.87
CA SER A 75 21.74 -15.75 -2.19
C SER A 75 22.56 -14.87 -3.14
N TYR A 76 23.12 -13.79 -2.59
CA TYR A 76 24.00 -12.86 -3.28
C TYR A 76 25.27 -12.59 -2.49
N ARG A 77 26.30 -12.09 -3.19
CA ARG A 77 27.49 -11.49 -2.58
C ARG A 77 27.96 -10.26 -3.34
N VAL A 78 28.56 -9.31 -2.62
CA VAL A 78 29.09 -8.05 -3.17
C VAL A 78 30.54 -7.89 -2.73
N ALA A 79 31.46 -7.72 -3.69
CA ALA A 79 32.90 -7.62 -3.45
C ALA A 79 33.57 -6.56 -4.34
N ALA A 80 34.83 -6.23 -4.04
CA ALA A 80 35.65 -5.36 -4.88
C ALA A 80 36.65 -6.20 -5.69
N GLN A 81 36.54 -6.21 -7.02
CA GLN A 81 37.44 -6.98 -7.89
C GLN A 81 37.99 -6.11 -9.03
N ARG A 82 39.33 -6.02 -9.10
CA ARG A 82 40.07 -5.28 -10.16
C ARG A 82 39.56 -3.85 -10.38
N GLY A 83 39.28 -3.12 -9.29
CA GLY A 83 38.79 -1.73 -9.35
C GLY A 83 37.31 -1.55 -9.71
N ARG A 84 36.54 -2.64 -9.77
CA ARG A 84 35.10 -2.66 -10.04
C ARG A 84 34.33 -3.33 -8.91
N ILE A 85 33.02 -3.08 -8.86
CA ILE A 85 32.10 -3.71 -7.92
C ILE A 85 31.67 -5.04 -8.55
N LEU A 86 32.00 -6.15 -7.92
CA LEU A 86 31.53 -7.48 -8.31
C LEU A 86 30.27 -7.80 -7.52
N ILE A 87 29.25 -8.31 -8.21
CA ILE A 87 28.03 -8.85 -7.58
C ILE A 87 27.83 -10.26 -8.13
N GLY A 88 27.86 -11.25 -7.23
CA GLY A 88 27.55 -12.64 -7.50
C GLY A 88 26.17 -13.00 -6.95
N GLY A 89 25.51 -13.99 -7.54
CA GLY A 89 24.21 -14.48 -7.07
C GLY A 89 23.59 -15.51 -8.02
N ASN A 90 22.48 -16.12 -7.60
CA ASN A 90 21.91 -17.31 -8.25
C ASN A 90 20.76 -17.07 -9.27
N SER A 91 20.33 -15.82 -9.46
CA SER A 91 19.42 -15.42 -10.54
C SER A 91 19.59 -13.93 -10.90
N PRO A 92 19.12 -13.46 -12.08
CA PRO A 92 19.22 -12.05 -12.43
C PRO A 92 18.51 -11.11 -11.45
N ALA A 93 17.34 -11.48 -10.91
CA ALA A 93 16.68 -10.71 -9.85
C ALA A 93 17.52 -10.64 -8.57
N VAL A 94 18.15 -11.75 -8.16
CA VAL A 94 19.01 -11.80 -6.97
C VAL A 94 20.28 -10.96 -7.14
N LEU A 95 20.82 -10.88 -8.37
CA LEU A 95 21.89 -9.93 -8.70
C LEU A 95 21.45 -8.46 -8.53
N VAL A 96 20.19 -8.14 -8.82
CA VAL A 96 19.63 -6.80 -8.57
C VAL A 96 19.35 -6.58 -7.06
N ARG A 97 18.98 -7.59 -6.28
CA ARG A 97 18.96 -7.49 -4.80
C ARG A 97 20.35 -7.31 -4.19
N GLY A 98 21.39 -7.90 -4.79
CA GLY A 98 22.79 -7.62 -4.45
C GLY A 98 23.23 -6.20 -4.82
N LEU A 99 22.67 -5.63 -5.90
CA LEU A 99 22.84 -4.22 -6.23
C LEU A 99 22.18 -3.31 -5.19
N ASN A 100 20.97 -3.63 -4.70
CA ASN A 100 20.36 -2.91 -3.58
C ASN A 100 21.28 -2.93 -2.35
N ALA A 101 21.76 -4.11 -1.93
CA ALA A 101 22.66 -4.24 -0.78
C ALA A 101 23.90 -3.35 -0.91
N TYR A 102 24.54 -3.35 -2.09
CA TYR A 102 25.64 -2.44 -2.39
C TYR A 102 25.25 -0.96 -2.23
N LEU A 103 24.10 -0.57 -2.80
CA LEU A 103 23.61 0.80 -2.81
C LEU A 103 23.28 1.30 -1.38
N THR A 104 22.57 0.49 -0.60
CA THR A 104 22.09 0.83 0.74
C THR A 104 23.19 0.72 1.81
N GLU A 105 24.04 -0.30 1.75
CA GLU A 105 25.10 -0.52 2.74
C GLU A 105 26.36 0.30 2.47
N VAL A 106 26.79 0.42 1.20
CA VAL A 106 28.12 0.96 0.84
C VAL A 106 28.05 2.36 0.25
N ALA A 107 27.18 2.57 -0.74
CA ALA A 107 27.02 3.88 -1.37
C ALA A 107 26.10 4.84 -0.58
N LYS A 108 25.33 4.30 0.39
CA LYS A 108 24.34 4.99 1.22
C LYS A 108 23.27 5.72 0.40
N VAL A 109 22.68 5.02 -0.56
CA VAL A 109 21.60 5.50 -1.45
C VAL A 109 20.46 4.48 -1.55
N GLU A 110 19.22 4.94 -1.38
CA GLU A 110 17.96 4.22 -1.67
C GLU A 110 17.45 4.51 -3.10
N ILE A 111 16.78 3.52 -3.69
CA ILE A 111 15.93 3.62 -4.88
C ILE A 111 14.58 2.98 -4.52
N SER A 112 13.47 3.66 -4.76
CA SER A 112 12.15 3.25 -4.26
C SER A 112 11.01 3.61 -5.22
N TRP A 113 9.78 3.19 -4.92
CA TRP A 113 8.61 3.63 -5.68
C TRP A 113 8.29 5.12 -5.46
N ASN A 114 8.61 5.66 -4.28
CA ASN A 114 8.37 7.06 -3.90
C ASN A 114 9.68 7.86 -3.87
N GLY A 115 10.28 7.97 -5.05
CA GLY A 115 11.50 8.73 -5.29
C GLY A 115 12.78 8.00 -4.89
N ASP A 116 13.89 8.55 -5.38
CA ASP A 116 15.23 8.02 -5.25
C ASP A 116 16.13 9.05 -4.56
N SER A 117 17.16 8.56 -3.88
CA SER A 117 18.25 9.38 -3.32
C SER A 117 19.32 9.76 -4.35
N LEU A 118 19.23 9.21 -5.57
CA LEU A 118 20.22 9.37 -6.63
C LEU A 118 20.37 10.83 -7.09
N GLY A 119 21.54 11.41 -6.85
CA GLY A 119 21.99 12.61 -7.55
C GLY A 119 22.51 12.29 -8.95
N ALA A 120 22.63 13.31 -9.81
CA ALA A 120 23.06 13.15 -11.22
C ALA A 120 24.47 12.54 -11.43
N ASN A 121 25.27 12.40 -10.37
CA ASN A 121 26.51 11.63 -10.35
C ASN A 121 26.61 10.92 -8.98
N PRO A 122 26.05 9.71 -8.80
CA PRO A 122 26.10 9.00 -7.54
C PRO A 122 27.55 8.59 -7.22
N ARG A 123 27.94 8.66 -5.94
CA ARG A 123 29.23 8.16 -5.49
C ARG A 123 29.14 6.66 -5.32
N LEU A 124 29.92 5.92 -6.12
CA LEU A 124 29.98 4.46 -6.06
C LEU A 124 31.36 4.02 -5.52
N PRO A 125 31.60 4.08 -4.19
CA PRO A 125 32.83 3.59 -3.57
C PRO A 125 32.95 2.07 -3.68
N LEU A 126 34.16 1.54 -3.75
CA LEU A 126 34.36 0.08 -3.69
C LEU A 126 34.07 -0.44 -2.27
N PRO A 127 33.40 -1.61 -2.13
CA PRO A 127 33.20 -2.23 -0.82
C PRO A 127 34.54 -2.64 -0.22
N THR A 128 34.72 -2.41 1.09
CA THR A 128 35.96 -2.70 1.83
C THR A 128 35.99 -4.09 2.47
N LYS A 129 34.87 -4.81 2.42
CA LYS A 129 34.66 -6.20 2.84
C LYS A 129 33.73 -6.86 1.83
N GLU A 130 33.71 -8.20 1.75
CA GLU A 130 32.63 -8.90 1.06
C GLU A 130 31.34 -8.79 1.90
N ILE A 131 30.22 -8.46 1.26
CA ILE A 131 28.87 -8.48 1.84
C ILE A 131 28.17 -9.71 1.27
N THR A 132 27.41 -10.44 2.09
CA THR A 132 26.66 -11.63 1.67
C THR A 132 25.25 -11.57 2.21
N GLY A 133 24.26 -11.91 1.38
CA GLY A 133 22.86 -12.04 1.80
C GLY A 133 22.25 -13.35 1.35
N LYS A 134 21.33 -13.89 2.14
CA LYS A 134 20.64 -15.16 1.91
C LYS A 134 19.16 -14.99 2.25
N ALA A 135 18.28 -15.43 1.37
CA ALA A 135 16.85 -15.39 1.62
C ALA A 135 16.46 -16.39 2.72
N ASN A 136 15.71 -15.95 3.74
CA ASN A 136 15.12 -16.80 4.77
C ASN A 136 13.70 -17.30 4.42
N ALA A 137 13.15 -16.81 3.30
CA ALA A 137 11.81 -17.11 2.80
C ALA A 137 11.80 -17.32 1.28
N LYS A 138 11.25 -18.45 0.82
CA LYS A 138 11.21 -18.83 -0.60
C LYS A 138 10.31 -17.92 -1.45
N ASN A 139 9.14 -17.59 -0.94
CA ASN A 139 8.05 -16.95 -1.69
C ASN A 139 7.95 -15.46 -1.28
N ARG A 140 8.36 -14.54 -2.15
CA ARG A 140 8.38 -13.09 -1.89
C ARG A 140 7.42 -12.42 -2.87
N TYR A 141 6.15 -12.43 -2.46
CA TYR A 141 4.98 -12.08 -3.26
C TYR A 141 4.64 -10.59 -3.15
N ILE A 142 4.14 -9.98 -4.24
CA ILE A 142 3.60 -8.62 -4.24
C ILE A 142 2.31 -8.44 -5.06
N PHE A 143 1.57 -7.41 -4.66
CA PHE A 143 0.32 -6.85 -5.14
C PHE A 143 -0.95 -7.56 -4.64
N ASN A 144 -1.85 -6.75 -4.10
CA ASN A 144 -3.24 -7.12 -3.82
C ASN A 144 -4.00 -7.29 -5.15
N ASP A 145 -5.10 -8.05 -5.13
CA ASP A 145 -6.04 -8.14 -6.25
C ASP A 145 -6.47 -6.77 -6.80
N THR A 146 -6.58 -5.80 -5.89
CA THR A 146 -7.05 -4.43 -6.15
C THR A 146 -5.98 -3.45 -6.63
N ASP A 147 -4.68 -3.83 -6.64
CA ASP A 147 -3.58 -2.90 -6.97
C ASP A 147 -3.72 -2.26 -8.35
N ASP A 148 -4.02 -3.03 -9.40
CA ASP A 148 -4.07 -2.45 -10.75
C ASP A 148 -5.13 -1.34 -10.83
N GLY A 149 -6.28 -1.51 -10.16
CA GLY A 149 -7.31 -0.48 -10.08
C GLY A 149 -6.86 0.77 -9.32
N TYR A 150 -6.30 0.62 -8.11
CA TYR A 150 -6.00 1.75 -7.23
C TYR A 150 -4.61 2.38 -7.41
N THR A 151 -3.66 1.68 -8.02
CA THR A 151 -2.28 2.14 -8.27
C THR A 151 -2.03 2.50 -9.74
N GLY A 152 -2.90 2.06 -10.67
CA GLY A 152 -3.03 2.70 -11.98
C GLY A 152 -3.27 1.71 -13.12
N ALA A 153 -4.55 1.49 -13.45
CA ALA A 153 -4.95 0.53 -14.48
C ALA A 153 -4.60 0.99 -15.92
N TYR A 154 -4.04 2.20 -16.03
CA TYR A 154 -3.60 2.83 -17.26
C TYR A 154 -2.08 3.12 -17.28
N ARG A 155 -1.29 2.57 -16.33
CA ARG A 155 0.18 2.63 -16.32
C ARG A 155 0.78 2.12 -17.63
N GLY A 156 1.72 2.86 -18.20
CA GLY A 156 2.41 2.51 -19.44
C GLY A 156 3.52 1.47 -19.25
N TRP A 157 4.14 1.01 -20.34
CA TRP A 157 5.25 0.05 -20.27
C TRP A 157 6.44 0.55 -19.45
N ASP A 158 6.90 1.79 -19.68
CA ASP A 158 8.09 2.34 -19.03
C ASP A 158 7.95 2.39 -17.50
N GLU A 159 6.72 2.62 -17.03
CA GLU A 159 6.35 2.64 -15.63
C GLU A 159 6.36 1.23 -15.03
N TRP A 160 5.70 0.26 -15.68
CA TRP A 160 5.80 -1.16 -15.33
C TRP A 160 7.25 -1.68 -15.35
N GLN A 161 8.06 -1.29 -16.33
CA GLN A 161 9.47 -1.68 -16.43
C GLN A 161 10.29 -1.13 -15.26
N ARG A 162 10.12 0.15 -14.87
CA ARG A 162 10.75 0.70 -13.67
C ARG A 162 10.27 -0.04 -12.43
N THR A 163 8.96 -0.26 -12.29
CA THR A 163 8.39 -0.97 -11.13
C THR A 163 9.03 -2.35 -11.00
N ILE A 164 9.05 -3.17 -12.06
CA ILE A 164 9.68 -4.52 -12.04
C ILE A 164 11.17 -4.46 -11.67
N ASP A 165 11.93 -3.49 -12.17
CA ASP A 165 13.34 -3.33 -11.79
C ASP A 165 13.51 -2.90 -10.31
N VAL A 166 12.57 -2.13 -9.76
CA VAL A 166 12.51 -1.78 -8.31
C VAL A 166 12.07 -2.97 -7.46
N LEU A 167 11.12 -3.80 -7.91
CA LEU A 167 10.74 -5.05 -7.24
C LEU A 167 11.95 -6.00 -7.11
N ALA A 168 12.75 -6.10 -8.17
CA ALA A 168 13.98 -6.88 -8.17
C ALA A 168 15.07 -6.31 -7.23
N LEU A 169 15.18 -4.97 -7.10
CA LEU A 169 16.04 -4.35 -6.08
C LEU A 169 15.65 -4.79 -4.67
N HIS A 170 14.35 -4.88 -4.38
CA HIS A 170 13.85 -5.30 -3.07
C HIS A 170 13.71 -6.83 -2.92
N GLY A 171 14.17 -7.60 -3.91
CA GLY A 171 14.29 -9.06 -3.83
C GLY A 171 12.97 -9.82 -3.87
N VAL A 172 11.88 -9.15 -4.31
CA VAL A 172 10.62 -9.78 -4.71
C VAL A 172 10.91 -10.82 -5.80
N ASN A 173 10.18 -11.94 -5.80
CA ASN A 173 10.31 -12.97 -6.84
C ASN A 173 8.98 -13.46 -7.42
N GLU A 174 7.84 -13.02 -6.87
CA GLU A 174 6.50 -13.41 -7.28
C GLU A 174 5.62 -12.16 -7.41
N VAL A 175 5.13 -11.89 -8.62
CA VAL A 175 4.44 -10.63 -8.95
C VAL A 175 3.08 -10.91 -9.56
N PHE A 176 2.01 -10.39 -8.98
CA PHE A 176 0.66 -10.53 -9.53
C PHE A 176 0.43 -9.61 -10.72
N VAL A 177 -0.10 -10.17 -11.81
CA VAL A 177 -0.30 -9.51 -13.11
C VAL A 177 -1.72 -9.77 -13.60
N PRO A 178 -2.72 -8.94 -13.22
CA PRO A 178 -4.08 -9.05 -13.73
C PRO A 178 -4.23 -8.50 -15.15
N VAL A 179 -3.32 -7.61 -15.56
CA VAL A 179 -3.35 -6.86 -16.83
C VAL A 179 -3.45 -7.80 -18.04
N GLY A 180 -4.49 -7.60 -18.87
CA GLY A 180 -4.72 -8.37 -20.09
C GLY A 180 -5.60 -9.62 -19.91
N THR A 181 -6.04 -9.92 -18.69
CA THR A 181 -6.95 -11.05 -18.40
C THR A 181 -8.32 -10.87 -19.05
N GLU A 182 -8.75 -9.64 -19.35
CA GLU A 182 -9.96 -9.37 -20.14
C GLU A 182 -9.97 -10.10 -21.49
N ALA A 183 -8.83 -10.18 -22.18
CA ALA A 183 -8.71 -10.88 -23.45
C ALA A 183 -8.80 -12.41 -23.30
N VAL A 184 -8.37 -12.94 -22.15
CA VAL A 184 -8.50 -14.35 -21.80
C VAL A 184 -9.98 -14.72 -21.65
N TYR A 185 -10.76 -13.89 -20.93
CA TYR A 185 -12.21 -14.10 -20.80
C TYR A 185 -12.94 -13.97 -22.15
N LEU A 186 -12.60 -12.96 -22.97
CA LEU A 186 -13.17 -12.80 -24.31
C LEU A 186 -12.95 -14.04 -25.18
N ASP A 187 -11.70 -14.51 -25.30
CA ASP A 187 -11.35 -15.70 -26.10
C ASP A 187 -12.05 -16.96 -25.57
N THR A 188 -12.13 -17.11 -24.24
CA THR A 188 -12.77 -18.25 -23.56
C THR A 188 -14.25 -18.31 -23.88
N PHE A 189 -15.02 -17.28 -23.52
CA PHE A 189 -16.49 -17.34 -23.59
C PHE A 189 -17.04 -17.23 -25.01
N THR A 190 -16.23 -16.79 -25.97
CA THR A 190 -16.51 -16.96 -27.41
C THR A 190 -16.63 -18.45 -27.81
N LYS A 191 -16.05 -19.40 -27.05
CA LYS A 191 -16.26 -20.85 -27.23
C LYS A 191 -17.55 -21.39 -26.60
N PHE A 192 -18.19 -20.62 -25.70
CA PHE A 192 -19.33 -21.05 -24.88
C PHE A 192 -20.61 -20.25 -25.18
N GLY A 193 -20.81 -19.90 -26.47
CA GLY A 193 -22.05 -19.31 -26.97
C GLY A 193 -22.21 -17.80 -26.80
N TYR A 194 -21.14 -17.06 -26.51
CA TYR A 194 -21.16 -15.59 -26.43
C TYR A 194 -20.54 -14.96 -27.68
N SER A 195 -21.16 -13.90 -28.18
CA SER A 195 -20.53 -13.01 -29.15
C SER A 195 -19.50 -12.12 -28.47
N LYS A 196 -18.51 -11.68 -29.25
CA LYS A 196 -17.54 -10.66 -28.84
C LYS A 196 -18.20 -9.36 -28.34
N ALA A 197 -19.35 -8.96 -28.91
CA ALA A 197 -20.08 -7.78 -28.48
C ALA A 197 -20.66 -7.93 -27.06
N GLU A 198 -21.23 -9.09 -26.73
CA GLU A 198 -21.72 -9.40 -25.39
C GLU A 198 -20.58 -9.45 -24.37
N MET A 199 -19.43 -10.04 -24.73
CA MET A 199 -18.26 -10.08 -23.85
C MET A 199 -17.66 -8.69 -23.58
N LEU A 200 -17.51 -7.85 -24.60
CA LEU A 200 -17.08 -6.45 -24.42
C LEU A 200 -18.10 -5.64 -23.61
N SER A 201 -19.39 -6.00 -23.65
CA SER A 201 -20.44 -5.38 -22.83
C SER A 201 -20.44 -5.83 -21.37
N TRP A 202 -19.91 -7.02 -21.06
CA TRP A 202 -19.88 -7.61 -19.72
C TRP A 202 -18.59 -7.27 -18.96
N ILE A 203 -17.48 -7.12 -19.68
CA ILE A 203 -16.18 -6.77 -19.12
C ILE A 203 -16.12 -5.24 -18.86
N PRO A 204 -15.76 -4.80 -17.63
CA PRO A 204 -15.66 -3.39 -17.30
C PRO A 204 -14.37 -2.74 -17.82
N GLN A 205 -14.36 -1.40 -17.81
CA GLN A 205 -13.16 -0.60 -17.99
C GLN A 205 -12.10 -0.86 -16.90
N ALA A 206 -10.85 -0.57 -17.26
CA ALA A 206 -9.67 -1.14 -16.61
C ALA A 206 -9.59 -0.84 -15.09
N ALA A 207 -9.98 0.36 -14.63
CA ALA A 207 -9.87 0.71 -13.22
C ALA A 207 -10.80 -0.14 -12.32
N HIS A 208 -11.88 -0.69 -12.87
CA HIS A 208 -12.85 -1.53 -12.15
C HIS A 208 -12.69 -3.05 -12.36
N GLN A 209 -11.72 -3.47 -13.19
CA GLN A 209 -11.47 -4.90 -13.45
C GLN A 209 -11.14 -5.76 -12.22
N PRO A 210 -10.44 -5.29 -11.16
CA PRO A 210 -10.20 -6.10 -9.97
C PRO A 210 -11.45 -6.74 -9.37
N TRP A 211 -12.53 -5.98 -9.22
CA TRP A 211 -13.77 -6.47 -8.62
C TRP A 211 -14.59 -7.35 -9.58
N TRP A 212 -14.34 -7.26 -10.88
CA TRP A 212 -14.87 -8.23 -11.85
C TRP A 212 -14.11 -9.57 -11.79
N LEU A 213 -12.77 -9.55 -11.68
CA LEU A 213 -11.95 -10.74 -11.45
C LEU A 213 -12.28 -11.44 -10.13
N LEU A 214 -12.59 -10.68 -9.07
CA LEU A 214 -13.06 -11.19 -7.76
C LEU A 214 -14.54 -11.63 -7.73
N GLN A 215 -15.23 -11.66 -8.88
CA GLN A 215 -16.65 -12.00 -9.00
C GLN A 215 -17.61 -11.07 -8.22
N ASN A 216 -17.21 -9.84 -7.90
CA ASN A 216 -18.01 -8.88 -7.14
C ASN A 216 -18.94 -8.05 -8.05
N ILE A 217 -18.53 -7.72 -9.29
CA ILE A 217 -19.28 -6.86 -10.24
C ILE A 217 -19.16 -7.33 -11.70
N SER A 218 -19.99 -6.75 -12.58
CA SER A 218 -19.87 -6.81 -14.05
C SER A 218 -20.34 -5.50 -14.69
N SER A 219 -20.04 -5.30 -15.98
CA SER A 219 -20.70 -4.34 -16.89
C SER A 219 -20.67 -2.83 -16.52
N PHE A 220 -19.87 -2.40 -15.54
CA PHE A 220 -19.83 -1.02 -15.02
C PHE A 220 -18.38 -0.51 -14.88
N PRO A 221 -18.06 0.77 -15.15
CA PRO A 221 -18.94 1.91 -15.46
C PRO A 221 -19.35 2.04 -16.92
N SER A 222 -18.64 1.35 -17.81
CA SER A 222 -18.84 1.37 -19.25
C SER A 222 -18.21 0.09 -19.82
N PRO A 223 -18.65 -0.37 -21.02
CA PRO A 223 -18.01 -1.49 -21.70
C PRO A 223 -16.55 -1.17 -22.04
N ILE A 224 -15.69 -2.20 -22.08
CA ILE A 224 -14.34 -2.07 -22.62
C ILE A 224 -14.35 -2.11 -24.16
N SER A 225 -13.44 -1.38 -24.81
CA SER A 225 -13.25 -1.50 -26.27
C SER A 225 -12.28 -2.64 -26.60
N GLU A 226 -12.43 -3.22 -27.80
CA GLU A 226 -11.47 -4.19 -28.32
C GLU A 226 -10.04 -3.63 -28.41
N THR A 227 -9.91 -2.32 -28.67
CA THR A 227 -8.61 -1.64 -28.79
C THR A 227 -7.89 -1.66 -27.45
N VAL A 228 -8.53 -1.18 -26.38
CA VAL A 228 -7.96 -1.15 -25.03
C VAL A 228 -7.70 -2.57 -24.51
N LEU A 229 -8.62 -3.51 -24.75
CA LEU A 229 -8.47 -4.92 -24.38
C LEU A 229 -7.24 -5.59 -25.05
N ASN A 230 -7.03 -5.38 -26.35
CA ASN A 230 -5.87 -5.97 -27.04
C ASN A 230 -4.55 -5.27 -26.67
N GLN A 231 -4.57 -3.95 -26.41
CA GLN A 231 -3.41 -3.24 -25.88
C GLN A 231 -3.04 -3.74 -24.48
N ARG A 232 -4.02 -3.94 -23.57
CA ARG A 232 -3.77 -4.48 -22.22
C ARG A 232 -3.27 -5.92 -22.28
N ALA A 233 -3.78 -6.75 -23.18
CA ALA A 233 -3.23 -8.08 -23.43
C ALA A 233 -1.77 -8.06 -23.90
N ALA A 234 -1.39 -7.10 -24.76
CA ALA A 234 0.00 -6.93 -25.19
C ALA A 234 0.92 -6.47 -24.05
N LEU A 235 0.47 -5.51 -23.23
CA LEU A 235 1.21 -5.05 -22.05
C LEU A 235 1.37 -6.18 -21.02
N GLY A 236 0.30 -6.94 -20.72
CA GLY A 236 0.35 -8.08 -19.80
C GLY A 236 1.39 -9.13 -20.22
N LYS A 237 1.43 -9.46 -21.53
CA LYS A 237 2.45 -10.35 -22.10
C LYS A 237 3.87 -9.81 -21.95
N GLN A 238 4.04 -8.49 -22.11
CA GLN A 238 5.34 -7.81 -21.99
C GLN A 238 5.83 -7.77 -20.52
N ILE A 239 4.91 -7.61 -19.57
CA ILE A 239 5.17 -7.73 -18.12
C ILE A 239 5.64 -9.15 -17.79
N VAL A 240 4.87 -10.18 -18.18
CA VAL A 240 5.22 -11.60 -17.93
C VAL A 240 6.61 -11.92 -18.48
N GLY A 241 6.89 -11.59 -19.75
CA GLY A 241 8.20 -11.83 -20.35
C GLY A 241 9.37 -11.13 -19.63
N ARG A 242 9.15 -9.95 -19.03
CA ARG A 242 10.19 -9.24 -18.27
C ARG A 242 10.38 -9.80 -16.84
N LEU A 243 9.36 -10.43 -16.27
CA LEU A 243 9.52 -11.22 -15.04
C LEU A 243 10.36 -12.47 -15.33
N ASP A 244 10.02 -13.21 -16.40
CA ASP A 244 10.76 -14.39 -16.86
C ASP A 244 12.24 -14.05 -17.18
N GLU A 245 12.51 -12.94 -17.87
CA GLU A 245 13.88 -12.43 -18.12
C GLU A 245 14.70 -12.27 -16.83
N LEU A 246 14.06 -11.89 -15.73
CA LEU A 246 14.72 -11.68 -14.44
C LEU A 246 14.78 -12.95 -13.56
N GLY A 247 14.12 -14.03 -13.96
CA GLY A 247 13.93 -15.22 -13.13
C GLY A 247 12.89 -15.03 -12.02
N MET A 248 12.02 -14.02 -12.15
CA MET A 248 10.84 -13.84 -11.29
C MET A 248 9.64 -14.55 -11.90
N LYS A 249 8.71 -15.01 -11.06
CA LYS A 249 7.48 -15.68 -11.51
C LYS A 249 6.37 -14.65 -11.66
N ALA A 250 5.71 -14.66 -12.81
CA ALA A 250 4.36 -14.12 -12.90
C ALA A 250 3.38 -14.94 -12.04
N VAL A 251 2.44 -14.25 -11.40
CA VAL A 251 1.21 -14.81 -10.83
C VAL A 251 0.04 -14.26 -11.64
N LEU A 252 -0.65 -15.14 -12.39
CA LEU A 252 -1.79 -14.73 -13.23
C LEU A 252 -3.12 -15.10 -12.55
N PRO A 253 -4.24 -14.44 -12.87
CA PRO A 253 -5.56 -14.93 -12.47
C PRO A 253 -5.83 -16.35 -13.00
N GLY A 254 -6.30 -17.25 -12.14
CA GLY A 254 -6.77 -18.59 -12.51
C GLY A 254 -8.29 -18.65 -12.68
N TYR A 255 -8.81 -19.79 -13.13
CA TYR A 255 -10.25 -19.99 -13.33
C TYR A 255 -10.89 -20.84 -12.24
N PHE A 256 -11.89 -20.26 -11.58
CA PHE A 256 -12.64 -20.87 -10.47
C PHE A 256 -14.16 -20.75 -10.61
N GLY A 257 -14.67 -20.57 -11.84
CA GLY A 257 -16.11 -20.64 -12.15
C GLY A 257 -16.83 -19.32 -12.42
N THR A 258 -16.13 -18.21 -12.67
CA THR A 258 -16.78 -16.93 -13.05
C THR A 258 -17.41 -17.05 -14.44
N VAL A 259 -18.71 -16.82 -14.58
CA VAL A 259 -19.39 -16.88 -15.90
C VAL A 259 -20.25 -15.65 -16.19
N PRO A 260 -20.44 -15.28 -17.47
CA PRO A 260 -21.38 -14.22 -17.86
C PRO A 260 -22.85 -14.64 -17.68
N ASP A 261 -23.73 -13.66 -17.76
CA ASP A 261 -25.17 -13.81 -17.57
C ASP A 261 -25.77 -14.88 -18.49
N ASN A 262 -26.73 -15.66 -17.98
CA ASN A 262 -27.45 -16.72 -18.70
C ASN A 262 -26.59 -17.92 -19.18
N PHE A 263 -25.40 -18.15 -18.61
CA PHE A 263 -24.47 -19.22 -19.04
C PHE A 263 -25.11 -20.61 -19.17
N ALA A 264 -25.89 -21.03 -18.17
CA ALA A 264 -26.55 -22.34 -18.16
C ALA A 264 -27.62 -22.51 -19.27
N ALA A 265 -28.23 -21.41 -19.73
CA ALA A 265 -29.17 -21.44 -20.85
C ALA A 265 -28.48 -21.59 -22.22
N ARG A 266 -27.19 -21.26 -22.32
CA ARG A 266 -26.38 -21.40 -23.55
C ARG A 266 -25.56 -22.69 -23.61
N ASN A 267 -25.27 -23.29 -22.45
CA ASN A 267 -24.32 -24.39 -22.31
C ASN A 267 -25.02 -25.59 -21.64
N PRO A 268 -25.59 -26.53 -22.42
CA PRO A 268 -26.33 -27.67 -21.89
C PRO A 268 -25.54 -28.48 -20.86
N GLY A 269 -26.22 -28.84 -19.76
CA GLY A 269 -25.62 -29.56 -18.64
C GLY A 269 -24.88 -28.67 -17.63
N ALA A 270 -24.58 -27.40 -17.95
CA ALA A 270 -24.01 -26.46 -16.98
C ALA A 270 -25.03 -26.08 -15.89
N LYS A 271 -24.54 -25.88 -14.67
CA LYS A 271 -25.33 -25.43 -13.52
C LYS A 271 -24.66 -24.19 -12.93
N THR A 272 -25.41 -23.10 -12.75
CA THR A 272 -24.92 -21.90 -12.07
C THR A 272 -25.62 -21.66 -10.73
N VAL A 273 -24.90 -20.98 -9.83
CA VAL A 273 -25.40 -20.54 -8.52
C VAL A 273 -25.39 -19.01 -8.50
N PRO A 274 -26.57 -18.35 -8.43
CA PRO A 274 -26.62 -16.89 -8.42
C PRO A 274 -26.02 -16.29 -7.17
N GLN A 275 -24.89 -15.57 -7.30
CA GLN A 275 -24.10 -15.12 -6.15
C GLN A 275 -24.73 -13.97 -5.34
N GLY A 276 -25.82 -13.37 -5.83
CA GLY A 276 -26.54 -12.32 -5.12
C GLY A 276 -25.84 -10.97 -5.21
N LEU A 277 -25.73 -10.24 -4.10
CA LEU A 277 -25.21 -8.87 -4.07
C LEU A 277 -23.85 -8.77 -3.35
N TRP A 278 -22.94 -7.96 -3.90
CA TRP A 278 -21.78 -7.39 -3.20
C TRP A 278 -21.96 -5.87 -3.19
N CYS A 279 -21.81 -5.20 -2.04
CA CYS A 279 -22.05 -3.77 -1.88
C CYS A 279 -23.31 -3.25 -2.63
N ALA A 280 -24.44 -3.93 -2.42
CA ALA A 280 -25.74 -3.65 -3.05
C ALA A 280 -25.84 -3.77 -4.59
N VAL A 281 -24.76 -4.12 -5.31
CA VAL A 281 -24.79 -4.41 -6.76
C VAL A 281 -24.73 -5.91 -7.04
N GLN A 282 -25.27 -6.32 -8.20
CA GLN A 282 -25.40 -7.72 -8.58
C GLN A 282 -24.03 -8.33 -8.95
N ARG A 283 -23.72 -9.47 -8.35
CA ARG A 283 -22.55 -10.30 -8.69
C ARG A 283 -22.85 -11.17 -9.93
N PRO A 284 -21.85 -11.49 -10.78
CA PRO A 284 -21.98 -12.53 -11.78
C PRO A 284 -22.32 -13.90 -11.17
N ASP A 285 -22.86 -14.80 -11.99
CA ASP A 285 -23.18 -16.17 -11.60
C ASP A 285 -21.91 -17.02 -11.42
N TRP A 286 -21.97 -18.01 -10.52
CA TRP A 286 -20.89 -18.97 -10.30
C TRP A 286 -21.23 -20.32 -10.93
N LEU A 287 -20.43 -20.77 -11.91
CA LEU A 287 -20.51 -22.11 -12.48
C LEU A 287 -20.08 -23.14 -11.42
N ASP A 288 -20.99 -24.07 -11.09
CA ASP A 288 -20.77 -25.16 -10.12
C ASP A 288 -19.49 -25.95 -10.48
N PRO A 289 -18.41 -25.88 -9.68
CA PRO A 289 -17.17 -26.55 -10.04
C PRO A 289 -17.22 -28.08 -9.92
N THR A 290 -18.29 -28.65 -9.35
CA THR A 290 -18.51 -30.11 -9.37
C THR A 290 -19.08 -30.60 -10.70
N ASN A 291 -19.49 -29.69 -11.59
CA ASN A 291 -20.04 -29.99 -12.90
C ASN A 291 -18.94 -30.14 -13.97
N ALA A 292 -19.10 -31.10 -14.89
CA ALA A 292 -18.14 -31.39 -15.96
C ALA A 292 -17.84 -30.19 -16.89
N VAL A 293 -18.78 -29.24 -17.04
CA VAL A 293 -18.58 -28.04 -17.85
C VAL A 293 -17.48 -27.12 -17.29
N LEU A 294 -17.23 -27.12 -15.96
CA LEU A 294 -16.12 -26.34 -15.40
C LEU A 294 -14.77 -26.77 -16.01
N ALA A 295 -14.51 -28.07 -16.13
CA ALA A 295 -13.25 -28.57 -16.68
C ALA A 295 -13.07 -28.15 -18.15
N ALA A 296 -14.15 -28.09 -18.93
CA ALA A 296 -14.13 -27.59 -20.30
C ALA A 296 -13.82 -26.08 -20.36
N VAL A 297 -14.49 -25.26 -19.55
CA VAL A 297 -14.23 -23.80 -19.52
C VAL A 297 -12.83 -23.50 -18.99
N ALA A 298 -12.38 -24.20 -17.94
CA ALA A 298 -11.04 -24.06 -17.38
C ALA A 298 -9.94 -24.40 -18.40
N LYS A 299 -10.12 -25.48 -19.19
CA LYS A 299 -9.19 -25.86 -20.26
C LYS A 299 -9.03 -24.72 -21.29
N GLU A 300 -10.14 -24.17 -21.79
CA GLU A 300 -10.09 -23.09 -22.78
C GLU A 300 -9.58 -21.77 -22.18
N PHE A 301 -9.91 -21.46 -20.91
CA PHE A 301 -9.34 -20.34 -20.17
C PHE A 301 -7.82 -20.43 -20.06
N TYR A 302 -7.29 -21.57 -19.62
CA TYR A 302 -5.85 -21.76 -19.51
C TYR A 302 -5.17 -21.87 -20.89
N ALA A 303 -5.87 -22.26 -21.95
CA ALA A 303 -5.35 -22.17 -23.32
C ALA A 303 -5.23 -20.70 -23.77
N ALA A 304 -6.29 -19.90 -23.61
CA ALA A 304 -6.31 -18.48 -23.92
C ALA A 304 -5.29 -17.68 -23.08
N SER A 305 -5.16 -17.99 -21.79
CA SER A 305 -4.14 -17.43 -20.88
C SER A 305 -2.73 -17.64 -21.43
N LYS A 306 -2.41 -18.85 -21.92
CA LYS A 306 -1.11 -19.17 -22.53
C LYS A 306 -0.87 -18.40 -23.83
N ALA A 307 -1.90 -18.25 -24.67
CA ALA A 307 -1.80 -17.56 -25.95
C ALA A 307 -1.60 -16.04 -25.77
N ARG A 308 -2.45 -15.43 -24.92
CA ARG A 308 -2.48 -13.98 -24.66
C ARG A 308 -1.31 -13.52 -23.79
N LEU A 309 -1.14 -14.09 -22.60
CA LEU A 309 -0.24 -13.56 -21.56
C LEU A 309 1.03 -14.39 -21.40
N GLY A 310 0.95 -15.71 -21.55
CA GLY A 310 2.09 -16.63 -21.44
C GLY A 310 1.92 -17.66 -20.32
N THR A 311 3.05 -18.13 -19.79
CA THR A 311 3.09 -19.10 -18.68
C THR A 311 3.34 -18.41 -17.34
N ALA A 312 2.77 -18.94 -16.27
CA ALA A 312 2.98 -18.46 -14.90
C ALA A 312 3.25 -19.66 -13.98
N GLY A 313 4.06 -19.45 -12.94
CA GLY A 313 4.37 -20.47 -11.94
C GLY A 313 3.33 -20.57 -10.83
N LEU A 314 2.49 -19.55 -10.68
CA LEU A 314 1.38 -19.49 -9.74
C LEU A 314 0.13 -18.92 -10.43
N TYR A 315 -1.04 -19.38 -9.98
CA TYR A 315 -2.33 -18.85 -10.42
C TYR A 315 -3.18 -18.45 -9.21
N LYS A 316 -3.67 -17.20 -9.22
CA LYS A 316 -4.44 -16.64 -8.11
C LYS A 316 -5.94 -16.88 -8.28
N MET A 317 -6.59 -17.48 -7.28
CA MET A 317 -8.01 -17.85 -7.32
C MET A 317 -8.63 -17.82 -5.92
N ASP A 318 -9.79 -17.18 -5.77
CA ASP A 318 -10.41 -16.92 -4.47
C ASP A 318 -11.91 -17.22 -4.50
N LEU A 319 -12.26 -18.50 -4.26
CA LEU A 319 -13.64 -18.98 -4.25
C LEU A 319 -14.44 -18.27 -3.13
N LEU A 320 -15.62 -17.75 -3.48
CA LEU A 320 -16.56 -17.12 -2.53
C LEU A 320 -15.94 -15.92 -1.78
N HIS A 321 -15.09 -15.15 -2.47
CA HIS A 321 -14.50 -13.92 -1.98
C HIS A 321 -15.57 -12.89 -1.59
N GLU A 322 -15.49 -12.38 -0.35
CA GLU A 322 -16.44 -11.42 0.25
C GLU A 322 -17.92 -11.79 0.06
N GLY A 323 -18.24 -13.05 0.33
CA GLY A 323 -19.59 -13.56 0.32
C GLY A 323 -19.87 -14.41 -0.92
N GLY A 324 -20.85 -13.99 -1.73
CA GLY A 324 -21.48 -14.93 -2.64
C GLY A 324 -22.22 -16.03 -1.86
N ARG A 325 -22.40 -17.20 -2.46
CA ARG A 325 -22.92 -18.41 -1.78
C ARG A 325 -22.62 -19.67 -2.58
N ALA A 326 -22.30 -20.75 -1.87
CA ALA A 326 -22.17 -22.08 -2.45
C ALA A 326 -23.52 -22.66 -2.92
N GLY A 327 -24.64 -22.25 -2.32
CA GLY A 327 -25.94 -22.88 -2.59
C GLY A 327 -25.95 -24.33 -2.09
N ASP A 328 -26.23 -25.26 -2.98
CA ASP A 328 -26.15 -26.71 -2.77
C ASP A 328 -24.77 -27.32 -3.14
N VAL A 329 -23.83 -26.51 -3.65
CA VAL A 329 -22.52 -26.98 -4.11
C VAL A 329 -21.65 -27.45 -2.95
N ASN A 330 -21.14 -28.68 -3.05
CA ASN A 330 -20.18 -29.22 -2.09
C ASN A 330 -18.83 -28.51 -2.26
N VAL A 331 -18.54 -27.55 -1.36
CA VAL A 331 -17.31 -26.71 -1.38
C VAL A 331 -16.02 -27.55 -1.37
N ALA A 332 -15.99 -28.70 -0.70
CA ALA A 332 -14.81 -29.56 -0.68
C ALA A 332 -14.58 -30.24 -2.04
N ALA A 333 -15.65 -30.73 -2.69
CA ALA A 333 -15.57 -31.29 -4.05
C ALA A 333 -15.23 -30.20 -5.08
N ALA A 334 -15.84 -29.01 -4.96
CA ALA A 334 -15.55 -27.87 -5.82
C ALA A 334 -14.09 -27.40 -5.71
N SER A 335 -13.53 -27.36 -4.48
CA SER A 335 -12.13 -27.01 -4.25
C SER A 335 -11.17 -28.01 -4.91
N LYS A 336 -11.47 -29.31 -4.83
CA LYS A 336 -10.72 -30.36 -5.55
C LYS A 336 -10.80 -30.18 -7.06
N ALA A 337 -11.98 -29.89 -7.60
CA ALA A 337 -12.17 -29.71 -9.04
C ALA A 337 -11.45 -28.49 -9.60
N VAL A 338 -11.40 -27.36 -8.87
CA VAL A 338 -10.61 -26.18 -9.25
C VAL A 338 -9.11 -26.50 -9.23
N GLN A 339 -8.60 -27.14 -8.17
CA GLN A 339 -7.19 -27.54 -8.11
C GLN A 339 -6.81 -28.55 -9.21
N ALA A 340 -7.65 -29.55 -9.48
CA ALA A 340 -7.44 -30.53 -10.54
C ALA A 340 -7.48 -29.90 -11.94
N SER A 341 -8.34 -28.89 -12.15
CA SER A 341 -8.41 -28.13 -13.41
C SER A 341 -7.17 -27.27 -13.63
N LEU A 342 -6.63 -26.64 -12.57
CA LEU A 342 -5.34 -25.96 -12.63
C LEU A 342 -4.21 -26.95 -12.96
N GLU A 343 -4.05 -28.02 -12.18
CA GLU A 343 -2.98 -29.01 -12.37
C GLU A 343 -3.01 -29.63 -13.78
N THR A 344 -4.20 -29.98 -14.29
CA THR A 344 -4.37 -30.58 -15.62
C THR A 344 -3.93 -29.63 -16.74
N ALA A 345 -4.17 -28.32 -16.59
CA ALA A 345 -3.78 -27.32 -17.57
C ALA A 345 -2.36 -26.76 -17.35
N ARG A 346 -1.81 -26.90 -16.14
CA ARG A 346 -0.54 -26.37 -15.63
C ARG A 346 0.07 -27.29 -14.56
N PRO A 347 0.67 -28.43 -14.94
CA PRO A 347 1.30 -29.32 -13.99
C PRO A 347 2.37 -28.61 -13.15
N GLY A 348 2.29 -28.77 -11.83
CA GLY A 348 3.24 -28.15 -10.88
C GLY A 348 3.09 -26.64 -10.63
N ALA A 349 2.08 -25.96 -11.18
CA ALA A 349 1.78 -24.57 -10.82
C ALA A 349 1.07 -24.48 -9.46
N LEU A 350 1.40 -23.47 -8.64
CA LEU A 350 0.76 -23.29 -7.33
C LEU A 350 -0.55 -22.51 -7.42
N TRP A 351 -1.54 -22.90 -6.63
CA TRP A 351 -2.71 -22.08 -6.34
C TRP A 351 -2.35 -21.02 -5.28
N ALA A 352 -2.23 -19.76 -5.69
CA ALA A 352 -2.12 -18.63 -4.77
C ALA A 352 -3.52 -18.19 -4.29
N ILE A 353 -3.71 -18.02 -2.98
CA ILE A 353 -5.03 -17.71 -2.40
C ILE A 353 -4.90 -16.66 -1.28
N LEU A 354 -5.85 -15.73 -1.21
CA LEU A 354 -5.81 -14.58 -0.30
C LEU A 354 -6.22 -14.99 1.13
N GLY A 355 -5.31 -14.80 2.09
CA GLY A 355 -5.65 -14.83 3.51
C GLY A 355 -6.44 -13.58 3.91
N TRP A 356 -7.76 -13.59 3.75
CA TRP A 356 -8.66 -12.46 4.06
C TRP A 356 -9.90 -12.95 4.81
N GLN A 357 -10.16 -12.37 5.98
CA GLN A 357 -11.26 -12.75 6.87
C GLN A 357 -11.32 -14.28 7.15
N ASN A 358 -12.25 -14.98 6.50
CA ASN A 358 -12.49 -16.42 6.60
C ASN A 358 -11.94 -17.23 5.41
N ASN A 359 -11.32 -16.59 4.42
CA ASN A 359 -10.67 -17.22 3.28
C ASN A 359 -9.17 -17.46 3.58
N PRO A 360 -8.59 -18.62 3.21
CA PRO A 360 -9.24 -19.83 2.69
C PRO A 360 -10.17 -20.49 3.71
N LEU A 361 -11.31 -21.01 3.22
CA LEU A 361 -12.23 -21.79 4.04
C LEU A 361 -11.55 -23.08 4.53
N ALA A 362 -11.78 -23.45 5.79
CA ALA A 362 -11.24 -24.71 6.34
C ALA A 362 -11.71 -25.95 5.55
N THR A 363 -12.91 -25.91 4.97
CA THR A 363 -13.42 -26.97 4.06
C THR A 363 -12.64 -27.07 2.76
N THR A 364 -12.12 -25.95 2.23
CA THR A 364 -11.19 -25.94 1.09
C THR A 364 -9.84 -26.53 1.49
N LEU A 365 -9.24 -26.03 2.57
CA LEU A 365 -7.93 -26.51 3.06
C LEU A 365 -7.92 -28.00 3.44
N ASN A 366 -9.05 -28.55 3.90
CA ASN A 366 -9.19 -29.96 4.22
C ASN A 366 -9.40 -30.86 2.99
N ALA A 367 -9.66 -30.27 1.82
CA ALA A 367 -10.00 -31.00 0.60
C ALA A 367 -8.87 -31.03 -0.44
N VAL A 368 -8.03 -29.99 -0.48
CA VAL A 368 -6.97 -29.82 -1.49
C VAL A 368 -5.64 -30.45 -1.08
N ASP A 369 -4.78 -30.73 -2.06
CA ASP A 369 -3.35 -30.92 -1.84
C ASP A 369 -2.72 -29.59 -1.38
N LYS A 370 -2.43 -29.50 -0.09
CA LYS A 370 -1.83 -28.31 0.54
C LYS A 370 -0.43 -27.99 0.02
N SER A 371 0.30 -28.96 -0.54
CA SER A 371 1.66 -28.72 -1.08
C SER A 371 1.64 -27.88 -2.37
N LYS A 372 0.47 -27.82 -3.03
CA LYS A 372 0.23 -27.09 -4.27
C LYS A 372 -0.52 -25.77 -4.05
N MET A 373 -0.53 -25.26 -2.82
CA MET A 373 -1.19 -24.02 -2.42
C MET A 373 -0.23 -23.10 -1.67
N LEU A 374 -0.35 -21.79 -1.91
CA LEU A 374 0.34 -20.74 -1.15
C LEU A 374 -0.70 -19.73 -0.66
N ILE A 375 -0.82 -19.58 0.65
CA ILE A 375 -1.70 -18.57 1.25
C ILE A 375 -0.93 -17.26 1.40
N VAL A 376 -1.35 -16.22 0.69
CA VAL A 376 -0.79 -14.86 0.81
C VAL A 376 -1.61 -14.10 1.85
N ASP A 377 -1.09 -14.00 3.07
CA ASP A 377 -1.84 -13.50 4.24
C ASP A 377 -1.75 -11.98 4.38
N GLY A 378 -2.67 -11.26 3.74
CA GLY A 378 -2.75 -9.80 3.80
C GLY A 378 -3.12 -9.21 5.18
N ILE A 379 -3.40 -10.02 6.20
CA ILE A 379 -3.78 -9.54 7.54
C ILE A 379 -3.01 -10.21 8.68
N SER A 380 -1.78 -10.69 8.43
CA SER A 380 -0.93 -11.28 9.48
C SER A 380 -0.71 -10.33 10.66
N ASP A 381 -0.83 -9.03 10.45
CA ASP A 381 -0.63 -7.96 11.43
C ASP A 381 -1.92 -7.40 12.05
N ARG A 382 -3.10 -7.59 11.42
CA ARG A 382 -4.32 -6.83 11.73
C ARG A 382 -4.87 -7.10 13.13
N TYR A 383 -4.94 -8.37 13.50
CA TYR A 383 -5.62 -8.83 14.71
C TYR A 383 -4.64 -9.30 15.79
N ASN A 384 -5.12 -9.38 17.03
CA ASN A 384 -4.37 -9.96 18.15
C ASN A 384 -4.61 -11.47 18.21
N ASN A 385 -3.65 -12.21 18.79
CA ASN A 385 -3.74 -13.66 19.04
C ASN A 385 -3.93 -14.55 17.78
N LEU A 386 -3.54 -14.06 16.59
CA LEU A 386 -3.52 -14.88 15.37
C LEU A 386 -2.52 -16.05 15.51
N ASN A 387 -2.99 -17.26 15.18
CA ASN A 387 -2.19 -18.49 15.14
C ASN A 387 -2.40 -19.16 13.78
N ARG A 388 -1.66 -18.69 12.77
CA ARG A 388 -1.81 -19.14 11.38
C ARG A 388 -1.43 -20.60 11.17
N GLU A 389 -0.48 -21.16 11.94
CA GLU A 389 -0.15 -22.60 11.87
C GLU A 389 -1.37 -23.51 12.12
N THR A 390 -2.21 -23.15 13.09
CA THR A 390 -3.44 -23.90 13.39
C THR A 390 -4.56 -23.60 12.40
N GLN A 391 -4.72 -22.33 11.98
CA GLN A 391 -5.78 -21.94 11.06
C GLN A 391 -5.56 -22.46 9.62
N TRP A 392 -4.32 -22.38 9.13
CA TRP A 392 -3.89 -22.85 7.81
C TRP A 392 -3.47 -24.33 7.83
N GLN A 393 -3.37 -24.95 9.00
CA GLN A 393 -3.20 -26.40 9.18
C GLN A 393 -2.03 -26.99 8.36
N GLY A 394 -0.86 -26.36 8.43
CA GLY A 394 0.33 -26.79 7.69
C GLY A 394 0.34 -26.47 6.18
N THR A 395 -0.65 -25.71 5.67
CA THR A 395 -0.58 -25.17 4.29
C THR A 395 0.50 -24.08 4.23
N PRO A 396 1.40 -24.08 3.22
CA PRO A 396 2.41 -23.04 3.06
C PRO A 396 1.78 -21.64 3.00
N TYR A 397 2.37 -20.70 3.73
CA TYR A 397 1.87 -19.33 3.76
C TYR A 397 2.99 -18.29 3.79
N ALA A 398 2.63 -17.07 3.37
CA ALA A 398 3.47 -15.90 3.35
C ALA A 398 2.91 -14.82 4.29
N PHE A 399 3.75 -14.27 5.16
CA PHE A 399 3.38 -13.23 6.14
C PHE A 399 3.19 -11.89 5.44
N GLY A 400 2.06 -11.21 5.64
CA GLY A 400 1.77 -9.98 4.92
C GLY A 400 0.95 -8.95 5.67
N SER A 401 0.76 -7.81 5.00
CA SER A 401 -0.07 -6.71 5.46
C SER A 401 -0.67 -5.94 4.29
N ILE A 402 -1.96 -5.63 4.41
CA ILE A 402 -2.68 -4.60 3.69
C ILE A 402 -2.63 -3.34 4.57
N TRP A 403 -1.50 -2.63 4.58
CA TRP A 403 -1.37 -1.37 5.36
C TRP A 403 -2.10 -0.19 4.70
N ASN A 404 -2.65 -0.39 3.51
CA ASN A 404 -3.36 0.61 2.73
C ASN A 404 -4.60 -0.01 2.10
N PHE A 405 -5.76 0.60 2.30
CA PHE A 405 -7.02 0.26 1.63
C PHE A 405 -7.40 1.41 0.68
N GLY A 406 -8.03 1.11 -0.46
CA GLY A 406 -8.45 2.09 -1.47
C GLY A 406 -7.33 2.89 -2.16
N GLY A 407 -6.05 2.63 -1.85
CA GLY A 407 -4.95 3.52 -2.18
C GLY A 407 -4.96 4.84 -1.40
N HIS A 408 -5.54 4.88 -0.19
CA HIS A 408 -5.64 6.10 0.64
C HIS A 408 -4.29 6.79 0.76
N THR A 409 -4.26 8.12 0.74
CA THR A 409 -3.04 8.91 0.93
C THR A 409 -2.69 9.05 2.42
N THR A 410 -2.70 7.95 3.18
CA THR A 410 -2.46 7.93 4.63
C THR A 410 -1.04 7.45 4.95
N MET A 411 -0.39 8.09 5.92
CA MET A 411 0.88 7.59 6.47
C MET A 411 0.63 6.70 7.67
N GLY A 412 1.11 5.46 7.60
CA GLY A 412 1.29 4.56 8.74
C GLY A 412 1.20 3.08 8.40
N ALA A 413 1.79 2.25 9.27
CA ALA A 413 1.78 0.80 9.17
C ALA A 413 2.15 0.15 10.51
N ASN A 414 1.72 -1.09 10.74
CA ASN A 414 2.00 -1.85 11.95
C ASN A 414 3.44 -2.46 11.99
N ILE A 415 4.49 -1.74 11.53
CA ILE A 415 5.86 -2.28 11.37
C ILE A 415 6.43 -2.88 12.65
N GLY A 416 6.18 -2.28 13.83
CA GLY A 416 6.58 -2.85 15.11
C GLY A 416 5.95 -4.22 15.42
N VAL A 417 4.74 -4.48 14.89
CA VAL A 417 4.10 -5.80 14.94
C VAL A 417 4.79 -6.77 13.99
N TRP A 418 5.14 -6.34 12.77
CA TRP A 418 5.80 -7.17 11.76
C TRP A 418 7.16 -7.65 12.25
N ASN A 419 7.98 -6.73 12.78
CA ASN A 419 9.32 -6.96 13.31
C ASN A 419 9.38 -8.02 14.43
N GLN A 420 8.28 -8.26 15.15
CA GLN A 420 8.22 -9.26 16.22
C GLN A 420 7.46 -10.52 15.78
N ARG A 421 6.32 -10.36 15.10
CA ARG A 421 5.39 -11.45 14.76
C ARG A 421 5.93 -12.36 13.66
N TYR A 422 6.61 -11.81 12.66
CA TYR A 422 7.24 -12.61 11.60
C TYR A 422 8.20 -13.63 12.20
N TRP A 423 9.14 -13.17 13.04
CA TRP A 423 10.14 -14.01 13.69
C TRP A 423 9.53 -14.99 14.70
N ALA A 424 8.56 -14.55 15.51
CA ALA A 424 7.86 -15.42 16.46
C ALA A 424 7.06 -16.56 15.78
N TRP A 425 6.67 -16.41 14.51
CA TRP A 425 6.09 -17.49 13.70
C TRP A 425 7.19 -18.30 13.00
N LYS A 426 8.13 -17.65 12.30
CA LYS A 426 9.20 -18.28 11.50
C LYS A 426 10.11 -19.19 12.32
N SER A 427 10.38 -18.85 13.58
CA SER A 427 11.25 -19.62 14.48
C SER A 427 10.54 -20.80 15.16
N LYS A 428 9.23 -20.99 14.95
CA LYS A 428 8.47 -22.09 15.54
C LYS A 428 8.81 -23.40 14.82
N ALA A 429 9.12 -24.44 15.59
CA ALA A 429 9.38 -25.78 15.06
C ALA A 429 8.19 -26.27 14.19
N GLY A 430 8.48 -26.66 12.95
CA GLY A 430 7.46 -27.11 11.99
C GLY A 430 6.56 -26.00 11.43
N SER A 431 6.94 -24.73 11.51
CA SER A 431 6.19 -23.62 10.89
C SER A 431 6.07 -23.78 9.37
N ALA A 432 4.87 -23.54 8.85
CA ALA A 432 4.58 -23.48 7.41
C ALA A 432 4.83 -22.08 6.80
N LEU A 433 5.42 -21.15 7.56
CA LEU A 433 5.78 -19.82 7.07
C LEU A 433 7.04 -19.89 6.19
N ASP A 434 6.87 -19.69 4.89
CA ASP A 434 7.94 -19.72 3.89
C ASP A 434 7.83 -18.54 2.90
N GLY A 435 7.30 -17.40 3.37
CA GLY A 435 7.13 -16.25 2.50
C GLY A 435 6.85 -14.92 3.19
N ILE A 436 6.92 -13.86 2.39
CA ILE A 436 6.35 -12.54 2.68
C ILE A 436 5.37 -12.16 1.57
N ALA A 437 4.33 -11.40 1.92
CA ALA A 437 3.28 -10.96 1.01
C ALA A 437 3.04 -9.45 1.16
N VAL A 438 3.53 -8.68 0.19
CA VAL A 438 3.40 -7.22 0.13
C VAL A 438 2.06 -6.89 -0.56
N MET A 439 1.02 -6.57 0.22
CA MET A 439 -0.37 -6.57 -0.29
C MET A 439 -1.20 -5.30 -0.01
N PRO A 440 -0.67 -4.06 -0.13
CA PRO A 440 -1.51 -2.88 -0.05
C PRO A 440 -2.55 -2.91 -1.19
N GLU A 441 -3.78 -2.42 -0.95
CA GLU A 441 -4.80 -2.30 -2.00
C GLU A 441 -4.39 -1.29 -3.08
N GLY A 442 -3.65 -0.24 -2.69
CA GLY A 442 -2.91 0.59 -3.62
C GLY A 442 -1.47 0.75 -3.13
N SER A 443 -0.50 0.52 -4.02
CA SER A 443 0.95 0.67 -3.79
C SER A 443 1.41 2.13 -3.99
N ASP A 444 2.72 2.34 -4.18
CA ASP A 444 3.33 3.66 -4.42
C ASP A 444 3.03 4.70 -3.32
N ASN A 445 2.99 4.23 -2.08
CA ASN A 445 2.90 5.01 -0.84
C ASN A 445 3.68 4.30 0.29
N ASN A 446 3.85 4.97 1.44
CA ASN A 446 4.52 4.40 2.63
C ASN A 446 5.81 3.62 2.30
N PRO A 447 6.81 4.23 1.61
CA PRO A 447 7.96 3.51 1.06
C PRO A 447 8.79 2.76 2.12
N VAL A 448 8.80 3.26 3.36
CA VAL A 448 9.45 2.62 4.49
C VAL A 448 8.80 1.29 4.90
N ALA A 449 7.50 1.12 4.63
CA ALA A 449 6.76 -0.11 4.89
C ALA A 449 7.10 -1.18 3.85
N PHE A 450 7.22 -0.77 2.58
CA PHE A 450 7.69 -1.65 1.50
C PHE A 450 9.14 -2.10 1.72
N GLU A 451 10.05 -1.18 2.05
CA GLU A 451 11.44 -1.48 2.42
C GLU A 451 11.48 -2.45 3.62
N PHE A 452 10.78 -2.16 4.73
CA PHE A 452 10.84 -2.99 5.92
C PHE A 452 10.23 -4.40 5.70
N LEU A 453 9.08 -4.49 5.04
CA LEU A 453 8.40 -5.77 4.81
C LEU A 453 9.18 -6.67 3.84
N THR A 454 9.94 -6.09 2.90
CA THR A 454 10.82 -6.84 2.00
C THR A 454 12.15 -7.23 2.65
N ASP A 455 12.73 -6.37 3.50
CA ASP A 455 13.91 -6.69 4.32
C ASP A 455 13.71 -7.92 5.23
N LEU A 456 12.48 -8.19 5.71
CA LEU A 456 12.19 -9.37 6.54
C LEU A 456 12.61 -10.70 5.89
N ALA A 457 12.58 -10.80 4.56
CA ALA A 457 12.98 -12.02 3.84
C ALA A 457 14.51 -12.18 3.71
N TRP A 458 15.31 -11.16 4.06
CA TRP A 458 16.76 -11.12 3.92
C TRP A 458 17.52 -10.88 5.24
N ALA A 459 16.83 -10.45 6.30
CA ALA A 459 17.37 -10.31 7.65
C ALA A 459 17.59 -11.68 8.34
N GLU A 460 18.34 -11.68 9.46
CA GLU A 460 18.62 -12.87 10.28
C GLU A 460 17.79 -12.94 11.59
N GLY A 461 17.09 -11.85 11.94
CA GLY A 461 16.27 -11.75 13.13
C GLY A 461 15.55 -10.39 13.23
N PRO A 462 14.86 -10.09 14.35
CA PRO A 462 14.25 -8.79 14.61
C PRO A 462 15.28 -7.66 14.58
N ALA A 463 14.96 -6.55 13.92
CA ALA A 463 15.81 -5.36 13.88
C ALA A 463 15.61 -4.49 15.13
N ASP A 464 16.68 -3.81 15.59
CA ASP A 464 16.49 -2.59 16.38
C ASP A 464 15.91 -1.51 15.45
N LEU A 465 14.69 -1.07 15.74
CA LEU A 465 14.00 -0.10 14.89
C LEU A 465 14.65 1.28 14.97
N THR A 466 15.25 1.67 16.10
CA THR A 466 15.93 2.96 16.25
C THR A 466 17.11 3.06 15.28
N ASP A 467 17.92 2.00 15.22
CA ASP A 467 19.08 1.92 14.33
C ASP A 467 18.67 1.65 12.87
N TRP A 468 17.63 0.84 12.61
CA TRP A 468 17.14 0.62 11.26
C TRP A 468 16.54 1.90 10.65
N TYR A 469 15.71 2.66 11.38
CA TYR A 469 15.16 3.93 10.90
C TYR A 469 16.22 5.02 10.78
N THR A 470 17.26 5.02 11.63
CA THR A 470 18.42 5.91 11.49
C THR A 470 19.23 5.60 10.23
N GLN A 471 19.41 4.32 9.90
CA GLN A 471 20.04 3.88 8.66
C GLN A 471 19.15 4.09 7.43
N TYR A 472 17.83 3.99 7.57
CA TYR A 472 16.86 4.30 6.52
C TYR A 472 16.94 5.78 6.15
N ALA A 473 16.87 6.68 7.14
CA ALA A 473 17.05 8.12 6.94
C ALA A 473 18.37 8.47 6.21
N GLN A 474 19.47 7.76 6.55
CA GLN A 474 20.76 7.95 5.90
C GLN A 474 20.73 7.60 4.41
N ARG A 475 20.23 6.41 4.04
CA ARG A 475 20.19 5.95 2.64
C ARG A 475 19.14 6.68 1.81
N ARG A 476 17.99 7.01 2.41
CA ARG A 476 16.89 7.74 1.77
C ARG A 476 17.26 9.14 1.30
N TYR A 477 18.13 9.84 2.04
CA TYR A 477 18.58 11.19 1.68
C TYR A 477 20.01 11.26 1.14
N GLY A 478 20.69 10.13 0.94
CA GLY A 478 22.04 10.09 0.35
C GLY A 478 23.15 10.56 1.29
N GLY A 479 22.95 10.52 2.61
CA GLY A 479 23.93 11.00 3.58
C GLY A 479 23.42 11.08 5.03
N THR A 480 24.34 11.08 5.99
CA THR A 480 24.02 11.19 7.42
C THR A 480 23.57 12.60 7.79
N ASP A 481 22.39 12.73 8.41
CA ASP A 481 21.91 13.97 9.01
C ASP A 481 21.13 13.67 10.31
N ALA A 482 21.41 14.42 11.38
CA ALA A 482 20.83 14.20 12.69
C ALA A 482 19.36 14.60 12.80
N ASN A 483 18.91 15.57 11.99
CA ASN A 483 17.49 15.93 11.90
C ASN A 483 16.72 14.93 11.03
N ALA A 484 17.33 14.36 9.99
CA ALA A 484 16.75 13.28 9.21
C ALA A 484 16.50 12.04 10.08
N ALA A 485 17.51 11.61 10.84
CA ALA A 485 17.38 10.52 11.80
C ALA A 485 16.32 10.84 12.87
N ALA A 486 16.31 12.06 13.44
CA ALA A 486 15.29 12.46 14.42
C ALA A 486 13.87 12.46 13.84
N ALA A 487 13.68 12.92 12.59
CA ALA A 487 12.38 12.88 11.92
C ALA A 487 11.89 11.44 11.75
N TRP A 488 12.73 10.56 11.20
CA TRP A 488 12.36 9.18 10.95
C TRP A 488 12.13 8.37 12.23
N ASN A 489 12.85 8.64 13.32
CA ASN A 489 12.56 8.04 14.62
C ASN A 489 11.23 8.53 15.25
N ILE A 490 10.81 9.78 14.99
CA ILE A 490 9.48 10.27 15.39
C ILE A 490 8.38 9.59 14.56
N LEU A 491 8.58 9.44 13.24
CA LEU A 491 7.64 8.72 12.38
C LEU A 491 7.54 7.23 12.77
N ALA A 492 8.68 6.61 13.11
CA ALA A 492 8.77 5.25 13.64
C ALA A 492 7.96 5.09 14.94
N SER A 493 8.09 6.02 15.90
CA SER A 493 7.37 5.94 17.18
C SER A 493 5.88 6.29 17.10
N THR A 494 5.39 6.77 15.94
CA THR A 494 4.01 7.23 15.75
C THR A 494 3.31 6.47 14.62
N ALA A 495 3.34 7.00 13.38
CA ALA A 495 2.62 6.43 12.24
C ALA A 495 3.07 5.00 11.90
N TYR A 496 4.35 4.68 12.09
CA TYR A 496 4.92 3.39 11.71
C TYR A 496 5.12 2.41 12.90
N ASN A 497 4.44 2.65 14.02
CA ASN A 497 4.32 1.69 15.12
C ASN A 497 2.88 1.63 15.64
N THR A 498 1.91 1.68 14.72
CA THR A 498 0.49 1.53 15.08
C THR A 498 0.19 0.10 15.57
N PRO A 499 -0.73 -0.07 16.54
CA PRO A 499 -0.95 -1.36 17.18
C PRO A 499 -1.90 -2.27 16.38
N SER A 500 -1.67 -3.58 16.51
CA SER A 500 -2.61 -4.62 16.08
C SER A 500 -3.83 -4.73 17.00
N GLY A 501 -4.89 -5.36 16.48
CA GLY A 501 -6.14 -5.66 17.18
C GLY A 501 -7.39 -5.14 16.49
N THR A 502 -7.27 -4.29 15.47
CA THR A 502 -8.39 -3.63 14.78
C THR A 502 -8.11 -3.40 13.29
N TRP A 503 -7.03 -2.67 13.00
CA TRP A 503 -6.68 -2.13 11.69
C TRP A 503 -5.20 -2.40 11.38
N SER A 504 -4.85 -2.49 10.10
CA SER A 504 -3.48 -2.56 9.57
C SER A 504 -3.02 -1.21 9.01
N GLU A 505 -3.98 -0.43 8.54
CA GLU A 505 -3.90 0.90 7.95
C GLU A 505 -3.93 2.05 8.98
N ALA A 506 -3.57 3.26 8.56
CA ALA A 506 -3.76 4.49 9.33
C ALA A 506 -5.10 5.18 9.04
N GLN A 507 -5.54 6.07 9.93
CA GLN A 507 -6.79 6.82 9.76
C GLN A 507 -6.76 7.77 8.54
N ASP A 508 -7.88 7.86 7.83
CA ASP A 508 -8.03 8.79 6.70
C ASP A 508 -8.26 10.25 7.13
N SER A 509 -8.32 11.14 6.14
CA SER A 509 -8.47 12.59 6.32
C SER A 509 -9.94 12.98 6.30
N LEU A 510 -10.41 13.81 7.24
CA LEU A 510 -11.79 14.30 7.16
C LEU A 510 -11.96 15.37 6.07
N PHE A 511 -10.86 15.91 5.52
CA PHE A 511 -10.92 16.78 4.34
C PHE A 511 -11.43 16.03 3.09
N THR A 512 -11.11 14.74 2.93
CA THR A 512 -11.61 13.93 1.81
C THR A 512 -12.98 13.30 2.07
N ALA A 513 -13.50 13.39 3.29
CA ALA A 513 -14.78 12.80 3.68
C ALA A 513 -16.00 13.51 3.06
N GLN A 514 -17.11 12.78 2.95
CA GLN A 514 -18.41 13.36 2.63
C GLN A 514 -18.85 14.28 3.80
N PRO A 515 -19.13 15.58 3.57
CA PRO A 515 -19.28 16.54 4.66
C PRO A 515 -20.39 16.23 5.66
N SER A 516 -20.03 16.24 6.95
CA SER A 516 -20.95 16.27 8.10
C SER A 516 -20.20 16.76 9.34
N LEU A 517 -20.85 17.50 10.23
CA LEU A 517 -20.31 17.89 11.54
C LEU A 517 -19.98 16.69 12.47
N THR A 518 -20.37 15.47 12.11
CA THR A 518 -20.14 14.25 12.89
C THR A 518 -19.44 13.15 12.09
N VAL A 519 -18.80 13.47 10.96
CA VAL A 519 -18.06 12.48 10.18
C VAL A 519 -16.75 12.10 10.89
N THR A 520 -16.40 10.81 10.89
CA THR A 520 -15.22 10.27 11.57
C THR A 520 -14.27 9.51 10.64
N HIS A 521 -14.66 9.31 9.39
CA HIS A 521 -13.92 8.64 8.33
C HIS A 521 -14.41 9.14 6.96
N ALA A 522 -13.56 9.14 5.94
CA ALA A 522 -13.97 9.37 4.55
C ALA A 522 -14.51 8.08 3.91
N ALA A 523 -13.73 6.99 3.98
CA ALA A 523 -14.16 5.67 3.53
C ALA A 523 -14.91 4.94 4.66
N THR A 524 -16.01 4.25 4.35
CA THR A 524 -16.87 3.56 5.34
C THR A 524 -16.12 2.52 6.21
N TRP A 525 -15.02 1.96 5.70
CA TRP A 525 -14.19 0.97 6.40
C TRP A 525 -12.78 1.51 6.70
N SER A 526 -12.67 2.76 7.16
CA SER A 526 -11.40 3.38 7.61
C SER A 526 -11.40 3.61 9.14
N PRO A 527 -10.23 3.66 9.81
CA PRO A 527 -10.16 3.93 11.25
C PRO A 527 -10.84 5.26 11.64
N GLY A 528 -11.98 5.15 12.34
CA GLY A 528 -12.78 6.30 12.79
C GLY A 528 -12.15 7.19 13.88
N GLN A 529 -10.89 6.95 14.26
CA GLN A 529 -10.13 7.63 15.31
C GLN A 529 -8.65 7.65 14.96
N MET A 530 -7.89 8.60 15.51
CA MET A 530 -6.43 8.64 15.39
C MET A 530 -5.78 7.35 15.91
N ARG A 531 -4.91 6.72 15.10
CA ARG A 531 -4.14 5.52 15.50
C ARG A 531 -2.77 5.83 16.12
N TYR A 532 -2.36 7.09 16.10
CA TYR A 532 -1.15 7.62 16.72
C TYR A 532 -1.36 9.06 17.22
N ASP A 533 -0.48 9.57 18.07
CA ASP A 533 -0.51 10.96 18.57
C ASP A 533 -0.13 11.95 17.45
N ALA A 534 -1.08 12.83 17.08
CA ALA A 534 -0.91 13.82 16.02
C ALA A 534 0.14 14.89 16.35
N ALA A 535 0.25 15.31 17.61
CA ALA A 535 1.19 16.33 18.06
C ALA A 535 2.62 15.76 18.15
N ALA A 536 2.75 14.51 18.58
CA ALA A 536 4.03 13.78 18.51
C ALA A 536 4.47 13.60 17.05
N PHE A 537 3.57 13.17 16.16
CA PHE A 537 3.86 13.05 14.72
C PHE A 537 4.30 14.38 14.10
N ALA A 538 3.61 15.48 14.42
CA ALA A 538 3.92 16.80 13.90
C ALA A 538 5.33 17.31 14.25
N ALA A 539 5.97 16.77 15.29
CA ALA A 539 7.37 17.07 15.61
C ALA A 539 8.38 16.58 14.55
N ALA A 540 8.01 15.68 13.64
CA ALA A 540 8.86 15.24 12.52
C ALA A 540 9.03 16.32 11.45
N LEU A 541 8.00 17.13 11.17
CA LEU A 541 8.04 18.16 10.13
C LEU A 541 9.14 19.24 10.33
N PRO A 542 9.29 19.88 11.51
CA PRO A 542 10.39 20.84 11.73
C PRO A 542 11.77 20.17 11.70
N LYS A 543 11.86 18.85 11.88
CA LYS A 543 13.11 18.09 11.69
C LYS A 543 13.43 17.89 10.21
N LEU A 544 12.47 17.47 9.38
CA LEU A 544 12.66 17.42 7.92
C LEU A 544 13.05 18.78 7.34
N LEU A 545 12.40 19.87 7.81
CA LEU A 545 12.73 21.25 7.44
C LEU A 545 14.12 21.72 7.92
N ALA A 546 14.81 20.95 8.78
CA ALA A 546 16.13 21.26 9.34
C ALA A 546 17.29 20.37 8.81
N VAL A 547 17.03 19.38 7.96
CA VAL A 547 18.05 18.54 7.27
C VAL A 547 19.03 19.41 6.47
N ASP A 548 20.32 19.06 6.35
CA ASP A 548 21.29 19.82 5.56
C ASP A 548 20.76 20.11 4.13
N PRO A 549 20.69 21.38 3.67
CA PRO A 549 20.23 21.75 2.33
C PRO A 549 20.86 20.98 1.17
N LYS A 550 22.07 20.41 1.34
CA LYS A 550 22.72 19.55 0.33
C LYS A 550 21.90 18.30 0.01
N LEU A 551 21.29 17.67 1.03
CA LEU A 551 20.55 16.41 0.91
C LEU A 551 19.12 16.61 0.38
N ARG A 552 18.58 17.83 0.42
CA ARG A 552 17.20 18.17 0.05
C ARG A 552 16.88 18.11 -1.46
N ASN A 553 17.83 17.66 -2.28
CA ASN A 553 17.74 17.68 -3.74
C ASN A 553 17.24 16.36 -4.36
N SER A 554 17.21 15.27 -3.58
CA SER A 554 16.66 13.98 -4.00
C SER A 554 15.15 14.05 -4.24
N SER A 555 14.60 13.14 -5.05
CA SER A 555 13.15 13.00 -5.18
C SER A 555 12.54 12.35 -3.94
N ALA A 556 13.27 11.45 -3.26
CA ALA A 556 12.86 10.88 -1.98
C ALA A 556 12.62 11.95 -0.88
N TYR A 557 13.57 12.87 -0.63
CA TYR A 557 13.36 13.95 0.35
C TYR A 557 12.17 14.85 0.00
N ARG A 558 11.97 15.15 -1.29
CA ARG A 558 10.86 15.98 -1.76
C ARG A 558 9.52 15.26 -1.62
N TYR A 559 9.48 13.94 -1.79
CA TYR A 559 8.31 13.13 -1.46
C TYR A 559 8.03 13.19 0.04
N ASP A 560 9.00 12.85 0.90
CA ASP A 560 8.77 12.75 2.35
C ASP A 560 8.40 14.10 2.98
N LEU A 561 9.01 15.20 2.54
CA LEU A 561 8.66 16.53 3.02
C LEU A 561 7.24 16.91 2.60
N MET A 562 6.79 16.53 1.39
CA MET A 562 5.42 16.73 0.92
C MET A 562 4.45 15.86 1.74
N ASP A 563 4.74 14.57 1.89
CA ASP A 563 3.84 13.59 2.51
C ASP A 563 3.67 13.84 4.02
N VAL A 564 4.75 14.15 4.74
CA VAL A 564 4.66 14.55 6.16
C VAL A 564 3.98 15.91 6.33
N SER A 565 4.23 16.89 5.44
CA SER A 565 3.50 18.17 5.48
C SER A 565 2.01 17.99 5.24
N ARG A 566 1.65 17.14 4.27
CA ARG A 566 0.27 16.74 3.97
C ARG A 566 -0.36 16.04 5.17
N GLN A 567 0.30 15.05 5.78
CA GLN A 567 -0.26 14.33 6.94
C GLN A 567 -0.44 15.23 8.18
N VAL A 568 0.49 16.16 8.43
CA VAL A 568 0.33 17.16 9.51
C VAL A 568 -0.93 18.00 9.26
N LEU A 569 -1.17 18.46 8.03
CA LEU A 569 -2.39 19.18 7.67
C LEU A 569 -3.64 18.28 7.82
N ALA A 570 -3.62 17.08 7.25
CA ALA A 570 -4.71 16.11 7.29
C ALA A 570 -5.18 15.82 8.72
N ASN A 571 -4.24 15.66 9.66
CA ASN A 571 -4.55 15.41 11.07
C ASN A 571 -5.35 16.57 11.71
N THR A 572 -5.10 17.83 11.32
CA THR A 572 -5.87 18.99 11.85
C THR A 572 -7.36 18.93 11.52
N SER A 573 -7.78 18.20 10.48
CA SER A 573 -9.21 18.00 10.17
C SER A 573 -9.96 17.29 11.31
N ARG A 574 -9.29 16.37 12.02
CA ARG A 574 -9.83 15.64 13.17
C ARG A 574 -9.85 16.49 14.44
N GLU A 575 -9.01 17.53 14.52
CA GLU A 575 -8.98 18.51 15.61
C GLU A 575 -10.00 19.65 15.42
N MET A 576 -10.17 20.13 14.18
CA MET A 576 -11.05 21.27 13.86
C MET A 576 -12.53 20.91 13.81
N LEU A 577 -12.91 19.74 13.28
CA LEU A 577 -14.33 19.40 13.08
C LEU A 577 -15.16 19.43 14.38
N PRO A 578 -14.68 18.91 15.54
CA PRO A 578 -15.39 19.02 16.81
C PRO A 578 -15.57 20.47 17.28
N GLN A 579 -14.62 21.37 16.96
CA GLN A 579 -14.70 22.80 17.29
C GLN A 579 -15.75 23.50 16.42
N ILE A 580 -15.74 23.24 15.10
CA ILE A 580 -16.77 23.73 14.16
C ILE A 580 -18.16 23.26 14.59
N LYS A 581 -18.30 21.99 14.97
CA LYS A 581 -19.56 21.46 15.52
C LYS A 581 -19.98 22.20 16.78
N LYS A 582 -19.08 22.40 17.75
CA LYS A 582 -19.38 23.11 19.00
C LYS A 582 -19.88 24.54 18.75
N ALA A 583 -19.25 25.27 17.83
CA ALA A 583 -19.68 26.62 17.46
C ALA A 583 -21.07 26.61 16.81
N TYR A 584 -21.33 25.68 15.88
CA TYR A 584 -22.64 25.49 15.25
C TYR A 584 -23.75 25.11 16.27
N ASP A 585 -23.48 24.14 17.16
CA ASP A 585 -24.40 23.71 18.21
C ASP A 585 -24.76 24.87 19.16
N ALA A 586 -23.77 25.70 19.50
CA ALA A 586 -23.94 26.89 20.34
C ALA A 586 -24.58 28.08 19.59
N LYS A 587 -24.77 27.98 18.27
CA LYS A 587 -25.18 29.06 17.37
C LYS A 587 -24.22 30.27 17.35
N ASP A 588 -22.95 30.06 17.69
CA ASP A 588 -21.93 31.10 17.57
C ASP A 588 -21.52 31.25 16.11
N LEU A 589 -22.23 32.14 15.40
CA LEU A 589 -21.99 32.45 14.00
C LEU A 589 -20.59 33.05 13.76
N THR A 590 -19.98 33.70 14.76
CA THR A 590 -18.67 34.35 14.62
C THR A 590 -17.57 33.30 14.66
N GLU A 591 -17.57 32.44 15.68
CA GLU A 591 -16.60 31.35 15.80
C GLU A 591 -16.82 30.29 14.71
N PHE A 592 -18.08 30.01 14.32
CA PHE A 592 -18.39 29.11 13.21
C PHE A 592 -17.76 29.58 11.89
N ARG A 593 -17.89 30.88 11.56
CA ARG A 593 -17.27 31.46 10.36
C ARG A 593 -15.74 31.42 10.45
N LEU A 594 -15.16 31.76 11.59
CA LEU A 594 -13.72 31.74 11.80
C LEU A 594 -13.12 30.34 11.63
N LEU A 595 -13.77 29.32 12.20
CA LEU A 595 -13.30 27.92 12.12
C LEU A 595 -13.54 27.29 10.74
N THR A 596 -14.63 27.63 10.04
CA THR A 596 -14.89 27.15 8.68
C THR A 596 -13.99 27.82 7.64
N GLU A 597 -13.66 29.12 7.80
CA GLU A 597 -12.62 29.77 6.98
C GLU A 597 -11.25 29.09 7.17
N ARG A 598 -10.86 28.77 8.41
CA ARG A 598 -9.63 28.02 8.70
C ARG A 598 -9.62 26.63 8.04
N TRP A 599 -10.73 25.90 8.07
CA TRP A 599 -10.87 24.60 7.39
C TRP A 599 -10.62 24.72 5.88
N ILE A 600 -11.32 25.64 5.21
CA ILE A 600 -11.17 25.85 3.77
C ILE A 600 -9.76 26.38 3.44
N GLY A 601 -9.16 27.19 4.30
CA GLY A 601 -7.76 27.61 4.21
C GLY A 601 -6.78 26.42 4.28
N ALA A 602 -6.99 25.49 5.21
CA ALA A 602 -6.20 24.27 5.35
C ALA A 602 -6.32 23.38 4.10
N MET A 603 -7.52 23.22 3.53
CA MET A 603 -7.72 22.47 2.27
C MET A 603 -7.01 23.12 1.08
N ARG A 604 -6.97 24.45 0.98
CA ARG A 604 -6.20 25.17 -0.06
C ARG A 604 -4.69 24.96 0.10
N LEU A 605 -4.20 24.95 1.35
CA LEU A 605 -2.80 24.66 1.65
C LEU A 605 -2.44 23.20 1.36
N LEU A 606 -3.33 22.25 1.66
CA LEU A 606 -3.19 20.83 1.35
C LEU A 606 -3.06 20.59 -0.17
N ASP A 607 -3.92 21.21 -0.99
CA ASP A 607 -3.80 21.15 -2.46
C ASP A 607 -2.47 21.77 -2.93
N THR A 608 -2.03 22.88 -2.32
CA THR A 608 -0.74 23.52 -2.63
C THR A 608 0.47 22.64 -2.28
N VAL A 609 0.44 21.93 -1.14
CA VAL A 609 1.51 21.03 -0.69
C VAL A 609 1.58 19.79 -1.59
N THR A 610 0.45 19.14 -1.84
CA THR A 610 0.35 17.95 -2.70
C THR A 610 0.67 18.26 -4.15
N GLY A 611 0.36 19.48 -4.62
CA GLY A 611 0.78 19.99 -5.92
C GLY A 611 2.29 20.19 -6.08
N SER A 612 3.11 19.94 -5.05
CA SER A 612 4.58 20.01 -5.18
C SER A 612 5.22 18.71 -5.68
N ASN A 613 4.46 17.61 -5.82
CA ASN A 613 4.96 16.32 -6.32
C ASN A 613 3.98 15.68 -7.31
N ALA A 614 4.46 15.25 -8.49
CA ALA A 614 3.64 14.63 -9.53
C ALA A 614 2.92 13.34 -9.08
N GLN A 615 3.45 12.61 -8.10
CA GLN A 615 2.81 11.42 -7.53
C GLN A 615 1.56 11.72 -6.68
N THR A 616 1.34 12.99 -6.30
CA THR A 616 0.16 13.45 -5.54
C THR A 616 -0.65 14.50 -6.30
N MET A 617 -0.73 14.36 -7.63
CA MET A 617 -1.50 15.22 -8.53
C MET A 617 -2.46 14.41 -9.41
N LEU A 618 -3.72 14.83 -9.48
CA LEU A 618 -4.73 14.20 -10.34
C LEU A 618 -4.44 14.35 -11.85
N GLY A 619 -3.73 15.41 -12.25
CA GLY A 619 -3.42 15.71 -13.65
C GLY A 619 -2.55 14.64 -14.33
N PRO A 620 -1.33 14.36 -13.81
CA PRO A 620 -0.47 13.28 -14.30
C PRO A 620 -1.17 11.91 -14.33
N TRP A 621 -1.92 11.56 -13.29
CA TRP A 621 -2.71 10.33 -13.23
C TRP A 621 -3.69 10.22 -14.41
N LEU A 622 -4.53 11.24 -14.62
CA LEU A 622 -5.49 11.21 -15.73
C LEU A 622 -4.83 11.30 -17.12
N ALA A 623 -3.59 11.77 -17.22
CA ALA A 623 -2.84 11.76 -18.48
C ALA A 623 -2.38 10.34 -18.91
N GLN A 624 -2.20 9.40 -17.96
CA GLN A 624 -1.89 8.00 -18.29
C GLN A 624 -2.96 7.36 -19.19
N THR A 625 -4.22 7.81 -19.12
CA THR A 625 -5.32 7.30 -19.95
C THR A 625 -5.19 7.62 -21.45
N ASP A 626 -4.44 8.66 -21.81
CA ASP A 626 -4.46 9.23 -23.18
C ASP A 626 -3.79 8.31 -24.22
N GLN A 627 -2.86 7.45 -23.79
CA GLN A 627 -2.17 6.47 -24.63
C GLN A 627 -3.06 5.27 -25.03
N TRP A 628 -4.14 5.02 -24.27
CA TRP A 628 -5.04 3.87 -24.45
C TRP A 628 -6.22 4.16 -25.36
N GLY A 629 -6.86 5.32 -25.18
CA GLY A 629 -7.98 5.70 -26.03
C GLY A 629 -7.52 6.04 -27.45
N ALA A 630 -8.13 5.43 -28.46
CA ALA A 630 -7.92 5.77 -29.87
C ALA A 630 -8.63 7.09 -30.24
N SER A 631 -9.81 7.34 -29.67
CA SER A 631 -10.61 8.55 -29.90
C SER A 631 -10.65 9.50 -28.70
N GLU A 632 -11.02 10.76 -28.92
CA GLU A 632 -11.22 11.71 -27.80
C GLU A 632 -12.45 11.33 -26.94
N ALA A 633 -13.46 10.66 -27.49
CA ALA A 633 -14.58 10.12 -26.73
C ALA A 633 -14.12 9.02 -25.76
N GLU A 634 -13.40 8.05 -26.27
CA GLU A 634 -12.82 6.94 -25.49
C GLU A 634 -11.86 7.48 -24.40
N ARG A 635 -10.96 8.43 -24.72
CA ARG A 635 -10.13 9.08 -23.69
C ARG A 635 -10.95 9.76 -22.59
N ARG A 636 -12.11 10.37 -22.90
CA ARG A 636 -13.01 10.91 -21.88
C ARG A 636 -13.69 9.82 -21.05
N GLU A 637 -13.98 8.65 -21.63
CA GLU A 637 -14.52 7.49 -20.92
C GLU A 637 -13.49 6.88 -19.96
N LEU A 638 -12.25 6.63 -20.40
CA LEU A 638 -11.16 6.11 -19.53
C LEU A 638 -10.81 7.08 -18.39
N ARG A 639 -10.86 8.40 -18.64
CA ARG A 639 -10.75 9.43 -17.59
C ARG A 639 -11.96 9.46 -16.66
N THR A 640 -13.15 9.11 -17.14
CA THR A 640 -14.35 9.02 -16.31
C THR A 640 -14.30 7.78 -15.43
N ASP A 641 -13.90 6.62 -15.95
CA ASP A 641 -13.61 5.39 -15.20
C ASP A 641 -12.66 5.65 -14.02
N SER A 642 -11.50 6.23 -14.33
CA SER A 642 -10.48 6.64 -13.34
C SER A 642 -11.03 7.58 -12.26
N LYS A 643 -11.87 8.55 -12.64
CA LYS A 643 -12.45 9.52 -11.69
C LYS A 643 -13.60 8.97 -10.87
N LEU A 644 -14.42 8.08 -11.44
CA LEU A 644 -15.51 7.41 -10.71
C LEU A 644 -14.89 6.62 -9.56
N LEU A 645 -13.88 5.78 -9.83
CA LEU A 645 -13.21 4.98 -8.82
C LEU A 645 -12.74 5.81 -7.61
N LEU A 646 -12.07 6.94 -7.86
CA LEU A 646 -11.53 7.83 -6.82
C LEU A 646 -12.59 8.65 -6.05
N THR A 647 -13.86 8.61 -6.46
CA THR A 647 -14.93 9.48 -5.91
C THR A 647 -16.19 8.71 -5.54
N VAL A 648 -17.21 8.63 -6.41
CA VAL A 648 -18.45 7.91 -6.13
C VAL A 648 -18.30 6.38 -6.18
N TRP A 649 -17.19 5.90 -6.76
CA TRP A 649 -16.81 4.51 -6.97
C TRP A 649 -17.76 3.80 -7.95
N LEU A 650 -18.96 3.43 -7.50
CA LEU A 650 -19.97 2.75 -8.30
C LEU A 650 -21.11 3.70 -8.76
N ASN A 651 -22.13 3.12 -9.42
CA ASN A 651 -23.43 3.77 -9.56
C ASN A 651 -24.03 4.13 -8.18
N ARG A 652 -25.15 4.89 -8.15
CA ARG A 652 -25.76 5.35 -6.89
C ARG A 652 -25.99 4.23 -5.88
N THR A 653 -26.42 3.05 -6.33
CA THR A 653 -26.68 1.92 -5.43
C THR A 653 -25.41 1.40 -4.78
N GLY A 654 -24.33 1.15 -5.53
CA GLY A 654 -23.06 0.75 -4.92
C GLY A 654 -22.40 1.86 -4.09
N SER A 655 -22.51 3.11 -4.56
CA SER A 655 -21.93 4.29 -3.91
C SER A 655 -22.60 4.63 -2.57
N VAL A 656 -23.94 4.65 -2.53
CA VAL A 656 -24.72 5.13 -1.38
C VAL A 656 -25.24 3.97 -0.54
N ASP A 657 -25.94 3.00 -1.14
CA ASP A 657 -26.55 1.87 -0.42
C ASP A 657 -25.50 0.80 -0.07
N GLY A 658 -24.58 0.52 -1.00
CA GLY A 658 -23.35 -0.25 -0.81
C GLY A 658 -22.22 0.51 -0.12
N GLN A 659 -22.42 1.82 0.11
CA GLN A 659 -21.55 2.73 0.87
C GLN A 659 -20.14 3.01 0.31
N LEU A 660 -19.81 2.59 -0.92
CA LEU A 660 -18.48 2.72 -1.54
C LEU A 660 -18.06 4.15 -1.92
N LYS A 661 -18.92 5.17 -1.75
CA LYS A 661 -18.56 6.60 -1.83
C LYS A 661 -17.25 6.91 -1.08
N ASP A 662 -16.36 7.66 -1.72
CA ASP A 662 -15.04 8.05 -1.24
C ASP A 662 -14.15 6.87 -0.74
N TYR A 663 -14.44 5.61 -1.11
CA TYR A 663 -13.63 4.46 -0.66
C TYR A 663 -12.17 4.58 -1.11
N ALA A 664 -11.91 5.05 -2.32
CA ALA A 664 -10.56 5.18 -2.88
C ALA A 664 -9.98 6.61 -2.78
N ASN A 665 -10.41 7.37 -1.78
CA ASN A 665 -10.11 8.80 -1.67
C ASN A 665 -8.61 9.12 -1.63
N ARG A 666 -8.23 10.26 -2.23
CA ARG A 666 -6.83 10.72 -2.33
C ARG A 666 -6.68 12.17 -1.91
N GLU A 667 -5.65 12.47 -1.14
CA GLU A 667 -5.20 13.85 -0.95
C GLU A 667 -4.28 14.24 -2.12
N TRP A 668 -4.89 14.46 -3.28
CA TRP A 668 -4.21 14.86 -4.51
C TRP A 668 -4.60 16.27 -4.97
N SER A 669 -3.62 17.06 -5.41
CA SER A 669 -3.88 18.37 -6.01
C SER A 669 -4.74 18.24 -7.26
N GLY A 670 -5.71 19.14 -7.40
CA GLY A 670 -6.76 19.09 -8.41
C GLY A 670 -7.96 18.22 -8.03
N LEU A 671 -7.79 17.20 -7.18
CA LEU A 671 -8.90 16.46 -6.56
C LEU A 671 -9.38 17.16 -5.29
N ILE A 672 -8.45 17.67 -4.46
CA ILE A 672 -8.78 18.49 -3.29
C ILE A 672 -9.50 19.77 -3.71
N SER A 673 -8.90 20.60 -4.57
CA SER A 673 -9.51 21.84 -5.07
C SER A 673 -10.71 21.61 -6.00
N GLY A 674 -10.73 20.52 -6.78
CA GLY A 674 -11.77 20.27 -7.78
C GLY A 674 -13.00 19.51 -7.28
N TYR A 675 -12.87 18.68 -6.25
CA TYR A 675 -13.95 17.83 -5.75
C TYR A 675 -14.19 18.02 -4.24
N TYR A 676 -13.19 17.79 -3.38
CA TYR A 676 -13.41 17.77 -1.93
C TYR A 676 -13.71 19.15 -1.33
N LEU A 677 -12.96 20.19 -1.69
CA LEU A 677 -13.15 21.56 -1.18
C LEU A 677 -14.53 22.12 -1.58
N PRO A 678 -14.99 22.00 -2.84
CA PRO A 678 -16.36 22.37 -3.21
C PRO A 678 -17.44 21.69 -2.37
N ARG A 679 -17.27 20.42 -1.97
CA ARG A 679 -18.23 19.75 -1.07
C ARG A 679 -18.28 20.40 0.31
N TRP A 680 -17.11 20.61 0.94
CA TRP A 680 -17.04 21.22 2.27
C TRP A 680 -17.52 22.68 2.28
N GLN A 681 -17.22 23.46 1.23
CA GLN A 681 -17.75 24.82 1.08
C GLN A 681 -19.28 24.80 1.00
N ALA A 682 -19.87 24.01 0.09
CA ALA A 682 -21.32 23.91 -0.05
C ALA A 682 -22.04 23.42 1.23
N TYR A 683 -21.37 22.60 2.04
CA TYR A 683 -21.88 22.20 3.36
C TYR A 683 -21.86 23.37 4.35
N PHE A 684 -20.73 24.05 4.52
CA PHE A 684 -20.62 25.17 5.45
C PHE A 684 -21.50 26.37 5.06
N ASP A 685 -21.65 26.66 3.76
CA ASP A 685 -22.58 27.70 3.27
C ASP A 685 -24.04 27.36 3.63
N SER A 686 -24.40 26.07 3.58
CA SER A 686 -25.73 25.56 3.97
C SER A 686 -25.97 25.67 5.50
N LEU A 687 -24.92 25.46 6.29
CA LEU A 687 -24.94 25.64 7.75
C LEU A 687 -24.97 27.13 8.16
N ASP A 688 -24.21 28.00 7.48
CA ASP A 688 -24.20 29.44 7.75
C ASP A 688 -25.58 30.07 7.48
N ALA A 689 -26.16 29.74 6.33
CA ALA A 689 -27.51 30.16 5.98
C ALA A 689 -28.56 29.66 6.99
N ALA A 690 -28.38 28.46 7.55
CA ALA A 690 -29.24 27.91 8.60
C ALA A 690 -29.12 28.70 9.91
N LEU A 691 -27.89 29.04 10.35
CA LEU A 691 -27.65 29.88 11.52
C LEU A 691 -28.24 31.29 11.36
N VAL A 692 -28.05 31.93 10.19
CA VAL A 692 -28.55 33.28 9.90
C VAL A 692 -30.08 33.34 9.83
N SER A 693 -30.73 32.31 9.27
CA SER A 693 -32.19 32.27 9.07
C SER A 693 -32.97 31.61 10.21
N GLY A 694 -32.30 30.89 11.11
CA GLY A 694 -32.93 30.02 12.10
C GLY A 694 -33.61 28.77 11.52
N SER A 695 -33.40 28.47 10.23
CA SER A 695 -33.99 27.32 9.52
C SER A 695 -33.08 26.08 9.50
N SER A 696 -33.58 24.95 9.02
CA SER A 696 -32.76 23.74 8.83
C SER A 696 -31.81 23.88 7.63
N PRO A 697 -30.57 23.34 7.70
CA PRO A 697 -29.68 23.27 6.54
C PRO A 697 -30.33 22.55 5.35
N LYS A 698 -29.99 23.01 4.13
CA LYS A 698 -30.46 22.37 2.89
C LYS A 698 -29.78 21.00 2.72
N PRO A 699 -30.52 19.93 2.36
CA PRO A 699 -29.92 18.65 2.01
C PRO A 699 -29.14 18.76 0.69
N ILE A 700 -28.01 18.04 0.60
CA ILE A 700 -27.14 18.03 -0.58
C ILE A 700 -27.02 16.59 -1.09
N ASP A 701 -27.20 16.39 -2.39
CA ASP A 701 -27.04 15.08 -3.04
C ASP A 701 -25.58 14.87 -3.47
N TRP A 702 -24.78 14.36 -2.52
CA TRP A 702 -23.35 14.16 -2.70
C TRP A 702 -23.00 13.22 -3.85
N PHE A 703 -23.83 12.21 -4.13
CA PHE A 703 -23.64 11.34 -5.30
C PHE A 703 -23.82 12.13 -6.60
N ALA A 704 -24.89 12.90 -6.75
CA ALA A 704 -25.13 13.67 -7.97
C ALA A 704 -23.99 14.69 -8.24
N MET A 705 -23.45 15.30 -7.17
CA MET A 705 -22.31 16.20 -7.26
C MET A 705 -21.01 15.50 -7.73
N GLY A 706 -20.75 14.28 -7.25
CA GLY A 706 -19.57 13.49 -7.62
C GLY A 706 -19.67 12.82 -8.99
N ASP A 707 -20.83 12.27 -9.33
CA ASP A 707 -21.09 11.68 -10.66
C ASP A 707 -20.96 12.74 -11.77
N ALA A 708 -21.51 13.94 -11.55
CA ALA A 708 -21.34 15.08 -12.45
C ALA A 708 -19.89 15.59 -12.52
N TRP A 709 -19.12 15.52 -11.42
CA TRP A 709 -17.69 15.85 -11.42
C TRP A 709 -16.87 14.85 -12.24
N ALA A 710 -17.11 13.56 -12.04
CA ALA A 710 -16.43 12.47 -12.73
C ALA A 710 -16.63 12.61 -14.25
N LYS A 711 -17.89 12.71 -14.67
CA LYS A 711 -18.31 12.87 -16.08
C LYS A 711 -17.99 14.26 -16.67
N GLY A 712 -17.45 15.20 -15.89
CA GLY A 712 -17.12 16.56 -16.34
C GLY A 712 -18.33 17.43 -16.69
N GLN A 713 -19.51 17.08 -16.18
CA GLN A 713 -20.81 17.71 -16.44
C GLN A 713 -21.11 18.91 -15.53
N GLN A 714 -20.19 19.27 -14.61
CA GLN A 714 -20.37 20.44 -13.75
C GLN A 714 -20.46 21.73 -14.58
N HIS A 715 -21.50 22.53 -14.33
CA HIS A 715 -21.54 23.90 -14.78
C HIS A 715 -20.32 24.65 -14.21
N ARG A 716 -19.49 25.20 -15.10
CA ARG A 716 -18.40 26.10 -14.69
C ARG A 716 -18.99 27.39 -14.15
N HIS A 717 -19.26 27.43 -12.85
CA HIS A 717 -19.37 28.70 -12.13
C HIS A 717 -18.00 29.40 -12.20
N THR A 718 -17.84 30.28 -13.19
CA THR A 718 -16.66 31.12 -13.36
C THR A 718 -16.65 32.22 -12.31
N ALA A 719 -16.43 31.81 -11.06
CA ALA A 719 -16.04 32.69 -9.97
C ALA A 719 -14.68 33.30 -10.34
N HIS A 720 -14.72 34.49 -10.96
CA HIS A 720 -13.54 35.29 -11.27
C HIS A 720 -12.91 35.81 -9.98
N HIS A 721 -12.22 34.94 -9.24
CA HIS A 721 -11.20 35.39 -8.31
C HIS A 721 -10.07 36.02 -9.12
N PRO A 722 -9.79 37.33 -8.96
CA PRO A 722 -8.74 37.99 -9.71
C PRO A 722 -7.38 37.55 -9.14
N VAL A 723 -6.81 36.49 -9.72
CA VAL A 723 -5.40 36.13 -9.51
C VAL A 723 -4.57 37.35 -9.95
N ARG A 724 -4.08 38.12 -8.98
CA ARG A 724 -3.18 39.24 -9.22
C ARG A 724 -1.93 38.69 -9.89
N ARG A 725 -1.85 38.84 -11.22
CA ARG A 725 -0.66 38.54 -12.01
C ARG A 725 0.49 39.42 -11.53
N HIS A 726 1.32 38.90 -10.64
CA HIS A 726 2.67 39.40 -10.50
C HIS A 726 3.37 39.21 -11.85
N GLN A 727 3.60 40.32 -12.56
CA GLN A 727 4.33 40.31 -13.81
C GLN A 727 5.79 39.93 -13.53
N GLN A 728 6.13 38.66 -13.74
CA GLN A 728 7.53 38.27 -13.89
C GLN A 728 8.05 38.84 -15.21
N ALA A 729 8.70 39.99 -15.13
CA ALA A 729 9.35 40.63 -16.27
C ALA A 729 10.44 39.69 -16.82
N ARG A 730 10.25 39.19 -18.04
CA ARG A 730 11.27 38.41 -18.76
C ARG A 730 12.47 39.31 -19.08
N CYS A 731 13.55 39.15 -18.34
CA CYS A 731 14.82 39.81 -18.65
C CYS A 731 15.54 39.01 -19.76
N SER A 732 15.26 39.37 -21.01
CA SER A 732 16.08 38.97 -22.16
C SER A 732 17.53 39.45 -21.99
N GLY A 733 18.50 38.69 -22.50
CA GLY A 733 19.92 39.07 -22.40
C GLY A 733 20.25 40.33 -23.21
N GLY A 734 20.86 41.31 -22.55
CA GLY A 734 21.40 42.53 -23.18
C GLY A 734 22.48 43.14 -22.28
N GLY A 735 23.74 43.07 -22.71
CA GLY A 735 24.89 43.41 -21.85
C GLY A 735 25.29 44.88 -21.91
N VAL A 736 25.24 45.58 -20.77
CA VAL A 736 25.85 46.92 -20.61
C VAL A 736 26.74 46.94 -19.37
N ARG A 737 27.97 47.44 -19.49
CA ARG A 737 28.89 47.63 -18.36
C ARG A 737 28.53 48.89 -17.57
N LEU A 738 28.41 48.78 -16.25
CA LEU A 738 28.39 49.94 -15.35
C LEU A 738 29.51 49.88 -14.31
N ARG A 739 30.20 51.01 -14.12
CA ARG A 739 31.33 51.16 -13.18
C ARG A 739 30.83 51.34 -11.75
N ARG A 740 31.51 50.74 -10.78
CA ARG A 740 31.32 51.04 -9.35
C ARG A 740 31.98 52.39 -8.97
N ARG A 741 31.26 53.24 -8.24
CA ARG A 741 31.81 54.10 -7.17
C ARG A 741 30.81 54.13 -5.98
N PRO A 742 31.24 54.27 -4.71
CA PRO A 742 30.38 53.98 -3.55
C PRO A 742 30.05 55.16 -2.64
N ALA A 743 28.95 54.99 -1.90
CA ALA A 743 28.67 55.46 -0.53
C ALA A 743 28.58 56.97 -0.18
N ARG A 744 27.54 57.31 0.58
CA ARG A 744 27.59 58.21 1.76
C ARG A 744 26.54 57.79 2.81
N ARG A 745 26.62 58.36 4.03
CA ARG A 745 25.92 57.90 5.25
C ARG A 745 24.66 58.71 5.56
N GLY A 746 23.70 58.13 6.30
CA GLY A 746 22.57 58.83 6.94
C GLY A 746 21.87 57.98 8.02
N ARG A 747 21.56 58.58 9.17
CA ARG A 747 20.84 58.06 10.37
C ARG A 747 20.67 59.23 11.36
N PRO A 748 19.79 59.16 12.41
CA PRO A 748 18.57 58.35 12.58
C PRO A 748 17.36 59.11 13.22
N ALA A 749 16.13 58.63 13.00
CA ALA A 749 14.93 58.77 13.87
C ALA A 749 13.83 57.84 13.32
N GLY A 750 12.85 57.30 14.06
CA GLY A 750 12.57 57.27 15.52
C GLY A 750 11.71 56.02 15.87
N ARG A 751 11.23 55.87 17.12
CA ARG A 751 10.37 54.76 17.59
C ARG A 751 8.97 55.24 18.03
N PRO A 752 7.95 54.37 17.94
CA PRO A 752 7.18 53.94 19.12
C PRO A 752 7.26 52.40 19.26
N GLN A 753 7.52 51.79 20.43
CA GLN A 753 6.78 51.72 21.70
C GLN A 753 5.54 50.79 21.69
N LEU A 754 5.51 49.89 22.67
CA LEU A 754 4.50 48.88 22.99
C LEU A 754 4.16 48.98 24.49
N PRO A 755 2.90 48.86 24.91
CA PRO A 755 2.54 48.66 26.31
C PRO A 755 2.56 47.17 26.71
N GLN A 756 2.74 46.89 28.00
CA GLN A 756 2.58 45.57 28.63
C GLN A 756 1.79 45.69 29.95
N ARG A 757 1.34 44.53 30.47
CA ARG A 757 0.77 44.27 31.82
C ARG A 757 -0.70 44.66 31.95
N LEU A 758 -1.55 43.81 32.53
CA LEU A 758 -1.55 43.46 33.97
C LEU A 758 -1.83 41.97 34.29
N ARG A 759 -1.47 41.62 35.53
CA ARG A 759 -1.98 40.48 36.33
C ARG A 759 -2.48 41.05 37.67
N PRO A 760 -3.33 40.32 38.39
CA PRO A 760 -3.18 40.17 39.84
C PRO A 760 -3.01 38.70 40.26
N ASP A 761 -2.77 38.46 41.55
CA ASP A 761 -2.36 37.17 42.13
C ASP A 761 -3.39 36.57 43.12
N HIS A 762 -3.18 35.27 43.40
CA HIS A 762 -3.52 34.46 44.60
C HIS A 762 -4.73 34.78 45.51
N GLY A 763 -5.53 33.73 45.75
CA GLY A 763 -6.43 33.51 46.90
C GLY A 763 -6.53 32.00 47.20
N ASP A 764 -6.84 31.58 48.43
CA ASP A 764 -6.44 30.24 48.93
C ASP A 764 -7.61 29.36 49.53
N ARG A 765 -7.41 28.03 49.49
CA ARG A 765 -7.94 26.96 50.39
C ARG A 765 -9.43 26.49 50.46
N VAL A 766 -9.54 25.14 50.47
CA VAL A 766 -10.37 24.25 51.34
C VAL A 766 -11.86 23.95 51.00
N GLY A 767 -12.28 22.68 51.24
CA GLY A 767 -13.68 22.20 51.30
C GLY A 767 -14.13 21.41 50.05
N ALA A 768 -13.95 20.08 49.90
CA ALA A 768 -14.40 18.90 50.67
C ALA A 768 -15.82 18.37 50.31
N GLN A 769 -15.86 17.11 49.84
CA GLN A 769 -16.94 16.08 49.92
C GLN A 769 -18.42 16.55 49.86
N SER A 770 -19.25 16.10 48.91
CA SER A 770 -19.85 14.74 48.97
C SER A 770 -20.90 14.49 47.85
N GLN A 771 -21.18 13.20 47.57
CA GLN A 771 -22.47 12.70 47.06
C GLN A 771 -23.03 11.74 48.14
N PRO A 772 -24.35 11.46 48.22
CA PRO A 772 -24.90 10.33 47.46
C PRO A 772 -26.39 10.40 47.01
N ALA A 773 -26.62 9.97 45.76
CA ALA A 773 -27.62 9.01 45.26
C ALA A 773 -29.13 8.99 45.71
N HIS A 774 -29.98 8.78 44.69
CA HIS A 774 -31.34 8.18 44.71
C HIS A 774 -32.48 9.01 45.36
N ARG A 775 -33.79 8.78 45.07
CA ARG A 775 -34.52 7.64 44.47
C ARG A 775 -35.89 8.08 43.85
N SER A 776 -36.46 7.20 43.01
CA SER A 776 -37.92 6.99 42.77
C SER A 776 -38.81 7.99 41.97
N HIS A 777 -39.62 7.38 41.09
CA HIS A 777 -40.90 7.83 40.49
C HIS A 777 -42.06 7.79 41.56
N PRO A 778 -43.33 8.27 41.32
CA PRO A 778 -44.11 8.08 40.07
C PRO A 778 -45.22 9.12 39.70
N ALA A 779 -46.02 8.73 38.69
CA ALA A 779 -47.46 9.02 38.47
C ALA A 779 -47.90 10.07 37.42
N HIS A 780 -48.98 9.71 36.72
CA HIS A 780 -49.76 10.47 35.73
C HIS A 780 -51.13 10.87 36.32
N PRO A 781 -51.88 11.78 35.66
CA PRO A 781 -53.27 11.43 35.29
C PRO A 781 -53.61 11.55 33.79
N ARG A 782 -54.85 11.18 33.46
CA ARG A 782 -55.57 11.27 32.15
C ARG A 782 -56.50 12.53 32.19
N THR A 783 -57.33 12.93 31.21
CA THR A 783 -57.91 12.39 29.95
C THR A 783 -57.63 13.39 28.79
N ALA A 784 -58.34 13.61 27.66
CA ALA A 784 -59.56 13.13 26.97
C ALA A 784 -59.33 13.30 25.42
N ALA A 785 -60.00 12.69 24.44
CA ALA A 785 -61.27 11.96 24.23
C ALA A 785 -62.41 12.76 23.54
N ALA A 786 -62.49 12.66 22.19
CA ALA A 786 -63.68 12.97 21.38
C ALA A 786 -63.72 12.08 20.11
N ARG A 787 -64.91 11.89 19.51
CA ARG A 787 -65.15 11.01 18.34
C ARG A 787 -65.98 11.71 17.26
N ARG A 788 -65.85 11.29 16.00
CA ARG A 788 -67.01 11.01 15.11
C ARG A 788 -66.62 10.06 13.97
N ARG A 789 -67.63 9.51 13.28
CA ARG A 789 -67.56 8.48 12.22
C ARG A 789 -68.21 9.03 10.94
N HIS A 790 -67.93 8.44 9.77
CA HIS A 790 -68.98 8.05 8.80
C HIS A 790 -68.51 6.83 7.97
N ARG A 791 -69.25 6.43 6.91
CA ARG A 791 -69.41 5.01 6.51
C ARG A 791 -69.39 4.80 4.97
N ARG A 792 -69.01 3.57 4.57
CA ARG A 792 -69.36 2.81 3.33
C ARG A 792 -68.66 3.09 1.97
N ALA A 793 -68.02 2.01 1.49
CA ALA A 793 -68.26 1.29 0.23
C ALA A 793 -67.35 1.49 -1.01
N ALA A 794 -67.28 0.39 -1.79
CA ALA A 794 -66.72 0.19 -3.12
C ALA A 794 -65.18 0.18 -3.34
N HIS A 795 -64.79 -0.53 -4.40
CA HIS A 795 -63.44 -0.91 -4.86
C HIS A 795 -63.50 -1.02 -6.40
N PRO A 796 -62.37 -1.19 -7.15
CA PRO A 796 -60.97 -1.18 -6.72
C PRO A 796 -60.08 -0.17 -7.49
N GLY A 797 -58.84 0.03 -7.02
CA GLY A 797 -57.79 0.79 -7.71
C GLY A 797 -56.41 0.44 -7.15
N THR A 798 -55.41 0.25 -8.00
CA THR A 798 -54.13 -0.37 -7.63
C THR A 798 -53.06 0.62 -7.12
N ARG A 799 -51.91 0.07 -6.69
CA ARG A 799 -50.65 0.74 -6.26
C ARG A 799 -50.64 1.30 -4.82
N ARG A 800 -50.21 0.46 -3.86
CA ARG A 800 -49.76 0.91 -2.52
C ARG A 800 -48.28 1.31 -2.55
N ARG A 801 -47.98 2.58 -2.22
CA ARG A 801 -46.69 2.97 -1.63
C ARG A 801 -46.63 2.49 -0.19
N VAL A 802 -45.46 2.06 0.29
CA VAL A 802 -45.17 1.92 1.73
C VAL A 802 -44.38 3.14 2.20
N ARG A 803 -44.80 3.77 3.30
CA ARG A 803 -44.05 4.85 3.97
C ARG A 803 -43.17 4.28 5.08
N ARG A 804 -41.98 4.87 5.26
CA ARG A 804 -41.11 4.64 6.43
C ARG A 804 -41.83 4.96 7.74
N ARG A 805 -41.43 4.27 8.82
CA ARG A 805 -41.45 4.82 10.19
C ARG A 805 -40.02 4.76 10.74
N HIS A 806 -39.65 5.74 11.55
CA HIS A 806 -38.39 5.74 12.31
C HIS A 806 -38.49 4.79 13.51
N ARG A 807 -37.32 4.31 13.95
CA ARG A 807 -37.01 4.11 15.36
C ARG A 807 -35.51 4.27 15.60
N ASP A 808 -35.18 4.48 16.87
CA ASP A 808 -33.93 5.11 17.30
C ASP A 808 -32.77 4.10 17.47
N GLY A 809 -31.55 4.63 17.51
CA GLY A 809 -30.33 3.85 17.24
C GLY A 809 -29.75 3.05 18.43
N GLN A 810 -28.90 2.09 18.07
CA GLN A 810 -27.93 1.44 18.95
C GLN A 810 -26.56 1.34 18.26
N LEU A 811 -25.52 1.05 19.04
CA LEU A 811 -24.11 1.00 18.61
C LEU A 811 -23.83 -0.22 17.70
N PRO A 812 -22.75 -0.21 16.89
CA PRO A 812 -22.51 -1.22 15.86
C PRO A 812 -22.28 -2.63 16.41
N VAL A 813 -22.63 -3.63 15.60
CA VAL A 813 -22.68 -5.05 15.96
C VAL A 813 -21.53 -5.83 15.33
N ASP A 814 -20.80 -6.60 16.14
CA ASP A 814 -19.81 -7.58 15.66
C ASP A 814 -20.46 -8.66 14.79
N TYR A 815 -19.82 -9.00 13.67
CA TYR A 815 -20.32 -10.02 12.75
C TYR A 815 -20.11 -11.44 13.31
N ARG A 816 -21.10 -11.96 14.05
CA ARG A 816 -21.17 -13.37 14.44
C ARG A 816 -22.26 -14.11 13.62
N PRO A 817 -21.96 -15.28 13.03
CA PRO A 817 -22.99 -16.10 12.39
C PRO A 817 -23.96 -16.66 13.45
N ALA A 818 -25.24 -16.76 13.09
CA ALA A 818 -26.26 -17.36 13.94
C ALA A 818 -26.16 -18.90 13.95
N GLY A 819 -26.48 -19.51 15.10
CA GLY A 819 -26.40 -20.95 15.30
C GLY A 819 -27.65 -21.73 14.86
N GLU A 820 -27.51 -23.06 14.89
CA GLU A 820 -28.56 -24.03 14.55
C GLU A 820 -29.74 -24.01 15.55
N PRO A 821 -30.97 -24.33 15.10
CA PRO A 821 -32.12 -24.46 15.99
C PRO A 821 -32.15 -25.84 16.68
N ALA A 822 -32.03 -25.85 18.01
CA ALA A 822 -32.32 -27.03 18.82
C ALA A 822 -33.84 -27.32 18.87
N GLY A 823 -34.22 -28.60 18.84
CA GLY A 823 -35.59 -29.03 18.59
C GLY A 823 -36.50 -29.26 19.81
N GLN A 824 -37.81 -29.35 19.51
CA GLN A 824 -38.88 -29.95 20.31
C GLN A 824 -39.85 -30.65 19.32
N GLY A 825 -40.57 -31.72 19.63
CA GLY A 825 -40.57 -32.57 20.83
C GLY A 825 -41.72 -33.61 20.80
N HIS A 826 -41.49 -34.78 21.40
CA HIS A 826 -42.45 -35.87 21.74
C HIS A 826 -43.03 -36.81 20.65
N ARG A 827 -42.83 -38.12 20.89
CA ARG A 827 -43.76 -39.28 20.96
C ARG A 827 -44.88 -39.39 19.89
N HIS A 828 -45.20 -40.54 19.27
CA HIS A 828 -45.18 -41.96 19.69
C HIS A 828 -45.09 -42.89 18.44
N GLY A 829 -44.89 -44.21 18.61
CA GLY A 829 -45.20 -45.23 17.57
C GLY A 829 -44.23 -46.42 17.53
N ALA A 830 -44.75 -47.65 17.48
CA ALA A 830 -43.95 -48.89 17.45
C ALA A 830 -43.69 -49.40 16.00
N GLY A 831 -42.67 -50.24 15.78
CA GLY A 831 -42.27 -50.65 14.40
C GLY A 831 -41.21 -51.78 14.25
N HIS A 832 -41.35 -52.88 15.00
CA HIS A 832 -40.82 -54.25 14.78
C HIS A 832 -39.74 -54.62 13.69
N ARG A 833 -38.73 -55.41 14.14
CA ARG A 833 -38.06 -56.62 13.52
C ARG A 833 -36.87 -56.49 12.52
N GLY A 834 -36.03 -57.54 12.53
CA GLY A 834 -34.85 -57.82 11.65
C GLY A 834 -33.51 -57.38 12.29
N ALA A 835 -32.63 -58.21 12.89
CA ALA A 835 -32.02 -59.50 12.52
C ALA A 835 -31.21 -59.42 11.20
N GLY A 836 -29.91 -59.73 11.12
CA GLY A 836 -28.83 -60.15 12.06
C GLY A 836 -27.46 -60.04 11.33
N GLY A 837 -26.28 -60.42 11.81
CA GLY A 837 -25.80 -61.05 13.05
C GLY A 837 -24.25 -61.24 13.00
N GLN A 838 -23.68 -62.11 13.85
CA GLN A 838 -22.28 -62.61 13.84
C GLN A 838 -21.10 -61.65 14.21
N GLN A 839 -20.77 -61.67 15.51
CA GLN A 839 -19.40 -61.67 16.08
C GLN A 839 -18.68 -63.03 15.77
N PRO A 840 -17.39 -63.32 16.09
CA PRO A 840 -16.54 -62.88 17.25
C PRO A 840 -15.07 -62.48 16.82
N VAL A 841 -13.98 -62.41 17.61
CA VAL A 841 -13.53 -62.95 18.94
C VAL A 841 -12.54 -61.95 19.62
N GLY A 842 -12.39 -62.01 20.96
CA GLY A 842 -11.30 -61.35 21.73
C GLY A 842 -11.79 -60.14 22.55
N ALA A 843 -11.99 -60.16 23.87
CA ALA A 843 -11.35 -60.88 24.99
C ALA A 843 -9.88 -60.42 25.25
N GLN A 844 -9.48 -60.03 26.47
CA GLN A 844 -10.22 -59.98 27.74
C GLN A 844 -9.49 -59.13 28.82
N GLN A 845 -10.23 -58.70 29.87
CA GLN A 845 -9.73 -58.25 31.19
C GLN A 845 -8.97 -56.90 31.27
N ARG A 846 -8.97 -56.16 32.39
CA ARG A 846 -9.90 -56.04 33.54
C ARG A 846 -9.67 -54.67 34.23
N LEU A 847 -10.70 -54.18 34.94
CA LEU A 847 -10.72 -53.51 36.26
C LEU A 847 -9.52 -52.65 36.76
N ASP A 848 -9.71 -51.58 37.55
CA ASP A 848 -10.82 -51.40 38.51
C ASP A 848 -11.31 -49.95 38.71
N ARG A 849 -12.39 -49.81 39.48
CA ARG A 849 -12.94 -48.55 40.05
C ARG A 849 -12.12 -48.20 41.34
N VAL A 850 -12.29 -47.08 42.04
CA VAL A 850 -13.46 -46.68 42.85
C VAL A 850 -13.38 -45.19 43.25
N VAL A 851 -14.37 -44.43 42.81
CA VAL A 851 -15.23 -43.47 43.57
C VAL A 851 -14.65 -42.78 44.83
N GLY A 852 -14.65 -41.44 44.82
CA GLY A 852 -14.48 -40.59 46.02
C GLY A 852 -15.18 -39.22 45.90
N ARG A 853 -16.44 -39.11 46.33
CA ARG A 853 -17.14 -37.81 46.56
C ARG A 853 -16.60 -37.20 47.89
N ARG A 854 -16.75 -35.91 48.25
CA ARG A 854 -17.88 -34.97 48.11
C ARG A 854 -17.46 -33.53 48.55
N SER A 855 -18.24 -32.50 48.18
CA SER A 855 -18.46 -31.17 48.83
C SER A 855 -17.53 -30.64 49.95
N GLY A 856 -17.16 -29.35 50.06
CA GLY A 856 -17.53 -28.13 49.30
C GLY A 856 -17.78 -26.89 50.20
N ARG A 857 -17.85 -25.66 49.62
CA ARG A 857 -17.99 -24.32 50.30
C ARG A 857 -16.70 -23.87 51.05
N ARG A 858 -16.20 -22.62 51.05
CA ARG A 858 -16.79 -21.25 50.92
C ARG A 858 -15.75 -20.23 50.41
N HIS A 859 -16.18 -19.06 49.93
CA HIS A 859 -15.40 -17.82 49.71
C HIS A 859 -15.30 -16.99 51.03
N PRO A 860 -14.45 -15.92 51.18
CA PRO A 860 -13.96 -15.00 50.12
C PRO A 860 -12.48 -14.50 50.21
N LEU A 861 -12.15 -13.62 49.24
CA LEU A 861 -11.04 -12.65 49.15
C LEU A 861 -10.94 -11.70 50.39
N PRO A 862 -9.86 -10.92 50.66
CA PRO A 862 -9.21 -10.02 49.66
C PRO A 862 -7.75 -9.50 49.86
N VAL A 863 -7.37 -8.54 48.98
CA VAL A 863 -6.28 -7.51 49.09
C VAL A 863 -4.82 -7.93 48.79
N ARG A 864 -4.11 -7.06 48.05
CA ARG A 864 -2.64 -7.01 47.84
C ARG A 864 -2.00 -5.97 48.79
N PRO A 865 -0.70 -6.07 49.07
CA PRO A 865 0.20 -4.98 48.66
C PRO A 865 1.44 -5.47 47.86
N ALA A 866 2.30 -4.53 47.47
CA ALA A 866 3.60 -4.76 46.80
C ALA A 866 4.77 -4.32 47.71
N VAL A 867 5.87 -3.79 47.12
CA VAL A 867 7.04 -3.16 47.82
C VAL A 867 8.03 -4.24 48.37
N PRO A 868 9.37 -4.02 48.45
CA PRO A 868 10.31 -3.59 47.38
C PRO A 868 11.67 -4.37 47.40
N VAL A 869 12.60 -4.05 46.49
CA VAL A 869 14.06 -4.10 46.80
C VAL A 869 14.77 -2.91 46.13
N VAL A 870 15.42 -2.04 46.93
CA VAL A 870 16.32 -0.98 46.45
C VAL A 870 17.40 -0.70 47.51
N HIS A 871 18.68 -0.91 47.18
CA HIS A 871 19.91 -0.24 47.71
C HIS A 871 21.18 -1.08 47.40
N ARG A 872 22.40 -0.53 47.33
CA ARG A 872 22.90 0.82 47.69
C ARG A 872 24.22 1.16 46.95
N ARG A 873 24.35 2.42 46.46
CA ARG A 873 25.55 3.33 46.53
C ARG A 873 26.94 2.85 46.02
N SER A 874 27.92 3.71 45.68
CA SER A 874 28.01 5.16 45.43
C SER A 874 29.37 5.52 44.84
N ARG A 875 29.43 6.52 43.94
CA ARG A 875 30.21 7.79 44.09
C ARG A 875 29.96 8.71 42.89
N ALA A 876 30.36 9.98 42.99
CA ALA A 876 29.94 11.04 42.07
C ALA A 876 30.91 12.24 42.05
N VAL A 877 30.65 13.15 41.10
CA VAL A 877 31.20 14.53 40.97
C VAL A 877 32.65 14.68 40.51
N GLY A 878 32.83 15.50 39.47
CA GLY A 878 34.11 16.07 39.02
C GLY A 878 33.86 16.96 37.80
N ALA A 879 34.20 18.25 37.84
CA ALA A 879 33.86 19.22 36.79
C ALA A 879 34.88 20.36 36.64
N ARG A 880 35.12 20.79 35.40
CA ARG A 880 35.78 22.04 34.93
C ARG A 880 37.15 22.42 35.57
N HIS A 881 38.20 22.52 34.75
CA HIS A 881 38.58 23.82 34.16
C HIS A 881 39.64 23.69 33.03
N GLU A 882 40.04 24.84 32.50
CA GLU A 882 40.82 25.04 31.27
C GLU A 882 42.35 25.02 31.43
N GLN A 883 43.05 25.00 30.28
CA GLN A 883 43.90 26.10 29.76
C GLN A 883 45.39 25.81 29.41
N ARG A 884 45.79 26.35 28.24
CA ARG A 884 47.10 26.88 27.79
C ARG A 884 48.20 26.00 27.13
N ARG A 885 48.33 26.30 25.82
CA ARG A 885 49.55 26.80 25.10
C ARG A 885 50.68 25.82 24.70
N GLY A 886 50.78 25.62 23.38
CA GLY A 886 52.06 25.58 22.62
C GLY A 886 52.17 26.79 21.66
N ARG A 887 53.37 27.16 21.19
CA ARG A 887 53.63 28.33 20.31
C ARG A 887 54.66 28.02 19.22
N GLY A 888 54.50 28.63 18.03
CA GLY A 888 55.50 28.70 16.94
C GLY A 888 54.86 28.53 15.55
N ARG A 889 54.71 29.50 14.62
CA ARG A 889 55.16 30.90 14.38
C ARG A 889 56.38 31.05 13.43
N ARG A 890 56.14 31.61 12.21
CA ARG A 890 57.12 32.05 11.13
C ARG A 890 57.78 30.88 10.36
N ARG A 891 58.35 30.97 9.13
CA ARG A 891 58.57 31.93 7.98
C ARG A 891 58.84 31.03 6.72
N ARG A 892 59.02 31.37 5.43
CA ARG A 892 58.98 32.53 4.47
C ARG A 892 58.67 31.86 3.08
N ALA A 893 57.71 32.25 2.24
CA ALA A 893 57.69 33.32 1.21
C ALA A 893 58.64 33.20 -0.03
N ALA A 894 58.06 33.44 -1.22
CA ALA A 894 58.65 33.82 -2.53
C ALA A 894 59.10 32.73 -3.55
N GLY A 895 58.95 33.05 -4.86
CA GLY A 895 59.42 32.26 -6.02
C GLY A 895 58.31 31.81 -7.00
N ALA A 896 58.51 31.93 -8.32
CA ALA A 896 58.07 33.08 -9.13
C ALA A 896 58.19 32.82 -10.67
N ARG A 897 57.13 33.13 -11.44
CA ARG A 897 57.07 33.46 -12.90
C ARG A 897 57.43 32.43 -14.01
N ARG A 898 56.44 32.17 -14.88
CA ARG A 898 56.43 32.00 -16.37
C ARG A 898 54.92 31.92 -16.80
N ARG A 899 54.36 32.35 -17.94
CA ARG A 899 54.76 32.94 -19.26
C ARG A 899 55.52 32.01 -20.24
N HIS A 900 55.15 31.94 -21.53
CA HIS A 900 54.07 32.60 -22.32
C HIS A 900 53.72 31.78 -23.60
N LEU A 901 52.89 32.34 -24.51
CA LEU A 901 52.44 31.82 -25.84
C LEU A 901 51.29 30.78 -25.78
N ARG A 902 50.17 30.83 -26.52
CA ARG A 902 49.62 31.64 -27.66
C ARG A 902 49.89 31.08 -29.08
N GLU A 903 48.92 31.33 -29.99
CA GLU A 903 48.78 30.86 -31.40
C GLU A 903 48.26 29.41 -31.57
N GLY A 904 47.51 29.05 -32.63
CA GLY A 904 46.84 29.87 -33.66
C GLY A 904 46.39 29.09 -34.91
N LEU A 905 45.20 29.41 -35.48
CA LEU A 905 44.65 28.92 -36.78
C LEU A 905 44.37 27.38 -36.87
N GLY A 906 43.58 26.83 -37.82
CA GLY A 906 42.58 27.43 -38.73
C GLY A 906 42.39 26.68 -40.07
N TYR A 907 41.14 26.46 -40.54
CA TYR A 907 40.72 26.13 -41.94
C TYR A 907 41.13 24.71 -42.49
N GLN A 908 40.54 24.06 -43.53
CA GLN A 908 39.22 24.15 -44.24
C GLN A 908 38.92 22.87 -45.11
N LEU A 909 37.63 22.63 -45.42
CA LEU A 909 37.02 22.05 -46.67
C LEU A 909 37.36 20.63 -47.27
N GLY A 910 36.40 20.13 -48.10
CA GLY A 910 36.48 18.95 -49.00
C GLY A 910 35.81 17.67 -48.45
N ARG A 911 34.75 17.03 -49.01
CA ARG A 911 33.87 17.15 -50.20
C ARG A 911 34.23 16.35 -51.49
N GLU A 912 33.85 15.07 -51.54
CA GLU A 912 33.54 14.23 -52.74
C GLU A 912 32.88 12.89 -52.26
N GLY A 913 32.25 12.02 -53.06
CA GLY A 913 31.78 12.10 -54.46
C GLY A 913 31.75 10.74 -55.21
N ARG A 914 30.60 10.34 -55.83
CA ARG A 914 30.42 9.21 -56.81
C ARG A 914 30.52 7.75 -56.27
N VAL A 915 30.07 6.68 -56.96
CA VAL A 915 28.78 6.39 -57.69
C VAL A 915 28.59 4.84 -57.90
N LEU A 916 27.38 4.42 -58.32
CA LEU A 916 26.88 3.04 -58.64
C LEU A 916 27.62 2.32 -59.82
N PRO A 917 27.56 0.96 -59.98
CA PRO A 917 26.41 0.14 -60.46
C PRO A 917 26.13 -1.10 -59.55
N GLY A 918 25.17 -2.04 -59.72
CA GLY A 918 24.20 -2.50 -60.75
C GLY A 918 23.97 -4.04 -60.57
N ARG A 919 22.94 -4.78 -61.06
CA ARG A 919 21.78 -4.50 -61.94
C ARG A 919 20.78 -5.71 -62.00
N ALA A 920 19.45 -5.48 -61.93
CA ALA A 920 18.29 -6.33 -62.37
C ALA A 920 18.12 -7.78 -61.77
N VAL A 921 17.02 -8.56 -61.93
CA VAL A 921 15.72 -8.55 -62.69
C VAL A 921 14.64 -9.15 -61.71
N GLN A 922 13.40 -8.65 -61.45
CA GLN A 922 12.13 -8.54 -62.24
C GLN A 922 11.57 -9.84 -62.88
N PRO A 923 10.27 -9.91 -63.32
CA PRO A 923 9.11 -8.99 -63.17
C PRO A 923 8.09 -9.46 -62.06
N VAL A 924 6.73 -9.53 -62.05
CA VAL A 924 5.56 -9.37 -62.98
C VAL A 924 4.25 -8.96 -62.22
N HIS A 925 3.56 -7.88 -62.66
CA HIS A 925 2.09 -7.54 -62.67
C HIS A 925 1.10 -7.81 -61.46
N ARG A 926 -0.09 -7.15 -61.33
CA ARG A 926 -0.77 -5.99 -62.00
C ARG A 926 -1.89 -5.38 -61.12
N GLY A 927 -2.20 -4.09 -61.33
CA GLY A 927 -3.52 -3.46 -61.07
C GLY A 927 -3.81 -3.03 -59.62
N GLY A 928 -4.54 -1.94 -59.33
CA GLY A 928 -5.18 -0.93 -60.20
C GLY A 928 -5.21 0.45 -59.54
N ARG A 929 -5.57 1.51 -60.30
CA ARG A 929 -5.54 2.91 -59.84
C ARG A 929 -6.90 3.38 -59.31
N HIS A 930 -6.90 4.38 -58.41
CA HIS A 930 -7.64 5.62 -58.67
C HIS A 930 -7.05 6.84 -57.94
N ARG A 931 -7.05 8.00 -58.60
CA ARG A 931 -6.76 9.31 -57.98
C ARG A 931 -8.08 9.98 -57.56
N ARG A 932 -8.04 10.75 -56.47
CA ARG A 932 -8.60 12.12 -56.39
C ARG A 932 -7.68 13.01 -55.54
N GLN A 933 -7.67 14.30 -55.83
CA GLN A 933 -7.04 15.36 -55.04
C GLN A 933 -8.11 16.12 -54.27
N HIS A 934 -7.76 16.75 -53.14
CA HIS A 934 -8.24 18.09 -52.75
C HIS A 934 -7.35 18.65 -51.61
N GLU A 935 -7.49 19.94 -51.31
CA GLU A 935 -6.46 20.73 -50.65
C GLU A 935 -6.53 20.87 -49.11
N GLN A 936 -5.38 21.31 -48.60
CA GLN A 936 -5.12 22.15 -47.42
C GLN A 936 -6.33 22.65 -46.59
N ALA A 937 -6.39 22.22 -45.32
CA ALA A 937 -6.43 23.11 -44.15
C ALA A 937 -6.20 22.28 -42.86
N GLY A 938 -5.63 22.81 -41.77
CA GLY A 938 -5.08 24.16 -41.62
C GLY A 938 -5.26 24.81 -40.25
N CYS A 939 -5.38 24.06 -39.14
CA CYS A 939 -5.53 24.66 -37.81
C CYS A 939 -4.87 23.85 -36.68
N ARG A 940 -4.08 24.53 -35.83
CA ARG A 940 -3.59 24.03 -34.53
C ARG A 940 -4.01 25.01 -33.44
N ARG A 941 -4.53 24.50 -32.34
CA ARG A 941 -4.52 25.13 -31.00
C ARG A 941 -4.38 24.03 -29.95
#